data_AF-A0A3A9A731-F1
#
_entry.id   AF-A0A3A9A731-F1
#
_cell.length_a   1.000
_cell.length_b   1.000
_cell.length_c   1.000
_cell.angle_alpha   90.00
_cell.angle_beta   90.00
_cell.angle_gamma   90.00
#
_symmetry.space_group_name_H-M   'P 1'
#
loop_
_entity.id
_entity.type
_entity.pdbx_description
1 polymer ?
#
loop_
_entity_poly.entity_id
_entity_poly.type
_entity_poly.pdbx_seq_one_letter_code
_entity_poly.pdbx_strand_id
1 'polypeptide(L)'
;MVVLVKEDKWKNNYLEIIYKYYRMHKKKTTITVACIAAAICMITTVFSLADIGIDVEIQAVKNIYGNYHMKVENLSFEITDIEKIEGISHAGWLVELPTGELKEKECRILCGDADIIQQFDVRLLEGQYAKTGEEVVIDKKVKKDYALKVGDVLPVRLEGKTYNLDIVGVCDTFSSLTARDVYGLLLSVEGGRILGNSCGDYYITCQNVEEIDEVKCKLIEEYHLEENRIQLNEILLAVMGKGKSVLAANLYLIAGILFCLVFLVSILMITNCLNISVHEKKQLYGLLRCIGADSKQLRRCVQKEGKILWCHSIPAGIGSGVVLTWCCLLLLRLLNKDMFENIFVFQVSIAGIVIGIFTGLAAVMIATVSPVRYVCSIPPLTAINEETYQKDIKCRKKRRTIKIPVELLISLRQTGSNRKSLGLMIASFAMNIVLIFAFSVMINFIYEGSYFTKPYNPDASIYNKEGKYYIHDEVKWKIEEISGVESVVGRKVNNAELEKNGNVFSTLLVSYDKQQFEWIESKIISGKLNIGRLLEGEEILVDEESGLEVGDEVLIKGNGGNTIACVVGGVLRNFPYDSADSVRCLLAEALFQQVVGNMDYSILDIRFSKGNEEVWELMTKIIPEKFSIFDYRQKKEESKNQFLTMAVFVYGFCGTIIAVTIFNIINCMSISVWNNMKKYGMICAVGGTTKQCKKIVILEALLYACGGGALGIAIGVPLHYYLYSHLVAKYFNTVWRLPVEMIITIIGITIFTAIVSSLMPLQKVKEINIIEIIRQV
;
A
#
# COMPACT_ATOMS: atom_id res chain seq x y z
N MET A 1 -23.88 -20.64 -52.03
CA MET A 1 -23.78 -19.26 -51.53
C MET A 1 -24.05 -18.22 -52.63
N VAL A 2 -24.97 -18.51 -53.59
CA VAL A 2 -25.23 -17.67 -54.78
C VAL A 2 -26.65 -17.04 -54.76
N VAL A 3 -27.51 -17.39 -53.80
CA VAL A 3 -28.91 -16.92 -53.75
C VAL A 3 -29.10 -15.67 -52.85
N LEU A 4 -28.04 -15.09 -52.28
CA LEU A 4 -28.13 -13.97 -51.33
C LEU A 4 -27.99 -12.57 -51.96
N VAL A 5 -27.97 -12.46 -53.29
CA VAL A 5 -27.83 -11.19 -54.02
C VAL A 5 -29.21 -10.62 -54.39
N LYS A 6 -30.04 -10.34 -53.37
CA LYS A 6 -31.22 -9.45 -53.50
C LYS A 6 -31.16 -8.42 -52.38
N GLU A 7 -31.14 -7.15 -52.78
CA GLU A 7 -30.39 -6.04 -52.15
C GLU A 7 -30.80 -5.55 -50.75
N ASP A 8 -31.85 -6.06 -50.10
CA ASP A 8 -32.19 -5.66 -48.72
C ASP A 8 -31.98 -6.73 -47.66
N LYS A 9 -31.89 -8.02 -48.03
CA LYS A 9 -31.60 -9.10 -47.06
C LYS A 9 -30.12 -9.18 -46.67
N TRP A 10 -29.21 -8.67 -47.51
CA TRP A 10 -27.78 -8.74 -47.23
C TRP A 10 -27.38 -7.85 -46.04
N LYS A 11 -27.99 -6.66 -45.87
CA LYS A 11 -27.65 -5.66 -44.84
C LYS A 11 -27.73 -6.17 -43.40
N ASN A 12 -28.61 -7.12 -43.08
CA ASN A 12 -28.71 -7.71 -41.75
C ASN A 12 -27.99 -9.08 -41.62
N ASN A 13 -27.78 -9.78 -42.74
CA ASN A 13 -27.36 -11.19 -42.74
C ASN A 13 -25.83 -11.37 -42.74
N TYR A 14 -25.04 -10.41 -43.28
CA TYR A 14 -23.56 -10.52 -43.25
C TYR A 14 -22.99 -10.56 -41.82
N LEU A 15 -23.69 -9.93 -40.88
CA LEU A 15 -23.34 -9.92 -39.46
C LEU A 15 -23.58 -11.28 -38.77
N GLU A 16 -24.44 -12.15 -39.32
CA GLU A 16 -24.63 -13.52 -38.81
C GLU A 16 -23.43 -14.42 -39.10
N ILE A 17 -22.63 -14.10 -40.13
CA ILE A 17 -21.45 -14.88 -40.51
C ILE A 17 -20.46 -14.94 -39.33
N ILE A 18 -20.32 -13.84 -38.61
CA ILE A 18 -19.44 -13.72 -37.44
C ILE A 18 -19.94 -14.61 -36.30
N TYR A 19 -21.25 -14.63 -36.07
CA TYR A 19 -21.85 -15.49 -35.05
C TYR A 19 -21.69 -16.99 -35.41
N LYS A 20 -21.92 -17.36 -36.68
CA LYS A 20 -21.71 -18.74 -37.16
C LYS A 20 -20.24 -19.16 -37.03
N TYR A 21 -19.30 -18.27 -37.35
CA TYR A 21 -17.87 -18.54 -37.18
C TYR A 21 -17.52 -18.92 -35.73
N TYR A 22 -18.04 -18.17 -34.75
CA TYR A 22 -17.80 -18.47 -33.33
C TYR A 22 -18.40 -19.80 -32.88
N ARG A 23 -19.59 -20.15 -33.38
CA ARG A 23 -20.22 -21.44 -33.09
C ARG A 23 -19.42 -22.62 -33.62
N MET A 24 -18.67 -22.45 -34.72
CA MET A 24 -17.78 -23.47 -35.27
C MET A 24 -16.45 -23.55 -34.50
N HIS A 25 -15.88 -22.41 -34.10
CA HIS A 25 -14.59 -22.34 -33.41
C HIS A 25 -14.74 -22.11 -31.89
N LYS A 26 -15.57 -22.91 -31.21
CA LYS A 26 -15.89 -22.75 -29.78
C LYS A 26 -14.65 -22.67 -28.89
N LYS A 27 -13.71 -23.61 -29.00
CA LYS A 27 -12.48 -23.65 -28.17
C LYS A 27 -11.68 -22.34 -28.23
N LYS A 28 -11.55 -21.76 -29.43
CA LYS A 28 -10.82 -20.49 -29.62
C LYS A 28 -11.58 -19.32 -29.04
N THR A 29 -12.88 -19.27 -29.30
CA THR A 29 -13.79 -18.26 -28.74
C THR A 29 -13.72 -18.22 -27.22
N THR A 30 -13.75 -19.38 -26.57
CA THR A 30 -13.66 -19.49 -25.11
C THR A 30 -12.34 -18.93 -24.58
N ILE A 31 -11.22 -19.16 -25.26
CA ILE A 31 -9.91 -18.62 -24.87
C ILE A 31 -9.87 -17.08 -25.02
N THR A 32 -10.41 -16.54 -26.12
CA THR A 32 -10.53 -15.09 -26.33
C THR A 32 -11.43 -14.45 -25.27
N VAL A 33 -12.58 -15.06 -24.96
CA VAL A 33 -13.50 -14.61 -23.91
C VAL A 33 -12.84 -14.67 -22.54
N ALA A 34 -12.13 -15.75 -22.21
CA ALA A 34 -11.41 -15.90 -20.95
C ALA A 34 -10.31 -14.82 -20.78
N CYS A 35 -9.61 -14.46 -21.86
CA CYS A 35 -8.62 -13.38 -21.81
C CYS A 35 -9.27 -12.03 -21.54
N ILE A 36 -10.34 -11.66 -22.25
CA ILE A 36 -11.04 -10.40 -22.01
C ILE A 36 -11.66 -10.39 -20.59
N ALA A 37 -12.21 -11.52 -20.15
CA ALA A 37 -12.73 -11.70 -18.80
C ALA A 37 -11.63 -11.53 -17.75
N ALA A 38 -10.41 -12.01 -17.99
CA ALA A 38 -9.28 -11.82 -17.07
C ALA A 38 -8.87 -10.34 -16.91
N ALA A 39 -8.94 -9.52 -17.97
CA ALA A 39 -8.69 -8.07 -17.86
C ALA A 39 -9.78 -7.39 -17.02
N ILE A 40 -11.03 -7.77 -17.22
CA ILE A 40 -12.16 -7.20 -16.46
C ILE A 40 -12.13 -7.70 -15.01
N CYS A 41 -11.76 -8.96 -14.78
CA CYS A 41 -11.50 -9.54 -13.47
C CYS A 41 -10.44 -8.73 -12.72
N MET A 42 -9.32 -8.38 -13.39
CA MET A 42 -8.28 -7.54 -12.81
C MET A 42 -8.82 -6.19 -12.35
N ILE A 43 -9.49 -5.47 -13.25
CA ILE A 43 -10.09 -4.16 -12.97
C ILE A 43 -11.05 -4.26 -11.78
N THR A 44 -12.01 -5.18 -11.84
CA THR A 44 -13.04 -5.35 -10.80
C THR A 44 -12.44 -5.72 -9.45
N THR A 45 -11.46 -6.64 -9.43
CA THR A 45 -10.76 -7.01 -8.19
C THR A 45 -10.00 -5.82 -7.62
N VAL A 46 -9.33 -5.04 -8.47
CA VAL A 46 -8.54 -3.88 -8.03
C VAL A 46 -9.44 -2.83 -7.37
N PHE A 47 -10.56 -2.46 -8.01
CA PHE A 47 -11.47 -1.49 -7.41
C PHE A 47 -12.21 -2.02 -6.20
N SER A 48 -12.60 -3.30 -6.20
CA SER A 48 -13.29 -3.89 -5.05
C SER A 48 -12.40 -3.94 -3.81
N LEU A 49 -11.12 -4.30 -3.97
CA LEU A 49 -10.15 -4.29 -2.87
C LEU A 49 -9.82 -2.86 -2.41
N ALA A 50 -9.76 -1.89 -3.33
CA ALA A 50 -9.52 -0.48 -2.96
C ALA A 50 -10.69 0.11 -2.16
N ASP A 51 -11.93 -0.14 -2.60
CA ASP A 51 -13.16 0.29 -1.92
C ASP A 51 -13.25 -0.30 -0.51
N ILE A 52 -13.10 -1.63 -0.39
CA ILE A 52 -13.08 -2.31 0.91
C ILE A 52 -11.91 -1.83 1.78
N GLY A 53 -10.74 -1.57 1.18
CA GLY A 53 -9.59 -1.03 1.90
C GLY A 53 -9.84 0.36 2.48
N ILE A 54 -10.49 1.25 1.72
CA ILE A 54 -10.89 2.59 2.20
C ILE A 54 -11.90 2.45 3.34
N ASP A 55 -12.91 1.59 3.22
CA ASP A 55 -13.88 1.36 4.29
C ASP A 55 -13.21 0.87 5.58
N VAL A 56 -12.28 -0.08 5.48
CA VAL A 56 -11.50 -0.58 6.62
C VAL A 56 -10.67 0.53 7.25
N GLU A 57 -10.04 1.38 6.44
CA GLU A 57 -9.24 2.51 6.93
C GLU A 57 -10.11 3.57 7.62
N ILE A 58 -11.29 3.89 7.08
CA ILE A 58 -12.25 4.81 7.70
C ILE A 58 -12.64 4.28 9.09
N GLN A 59 -12.94 2.98 9.21
CA GLN A 59 -13.28 2.38 10.50
C GLN A 59 -12.08 2.40 11.45
N ALA A 60 -10.87 2.12 10.98
CA ALA A 60 -9.66 2.20 11.81
C ALA A 60 -9.42 3.62 12.34
N VAL A 61 -9.56 4.64 11.49
CA VAL A 61 -9.41 6.05 11.88
C VAL A 61 -10.50 6.47 12.86
N LYS A 62 -11.75 6.05 12.66
CA LYS A 62 -12.85 6.29 13.61
C LYS A 62 -12.56 5.69 14.99
N ASN A 63 -11.99 4.50 15.05
CA ASN A 63 -11.67 3.85 16.33
C ASN A 63 -10.49 4.52 17.05
N ILE A 64 -9.50 5.03 16.30
CA ILE A 64 -8.27 5.60 16.89
C ILE A 64 -8.44 7.08 17.24
N TYR A 65 -9.06 7.85 16.34
CA TYR A 65 -9.17 9.31 16.44
C TYR A 65 -10.59 9.79 16.78
N GLY A 66 -11.54 8.87 16.96
CA GLY A 66 -12.95 9.19 17.24
C GLY A 66 -13.77 9.44 15.98
N ASN A 67 -15.04 9.03 16.01
CA ASN A 67 -16.01 9.29 14.96
C ASN A 67 -16.69 10.66 15.16
N TYR A 68 -15.95 11.75 14.92
CA TYR A 68 -16.48 13.12 14.89
C TYR A 68 -15.87 13.91 13.74
N HIS A 69 -16.62 14.88 13.19
CA HIS A 69 -16.16 15.69 12.06
C HIS A 69 -15.57 17.03 12.51
N MET A 70 -16.15 17.64 13.54
CA MET A 70 -15.70 18.92 14.07
C MET A 70 -15.79 18.96 15.59
N LYS A 71 -14.93 19.78 16.21
CA LYS A 71 -14.86 20.06 17.63
C LYS A 71 -14.92 21.57 17.85
N VAL A 72 -15.80 22.02 18.73
CA VAL A 72 -15.86 23.41 19.19
C VAL A 72 -15.20 23.49 20.56
N GLU A 73 -14.12 24.25 20.67
CA GLU A 73 -13.35 24.35 21.91
C GLU A 73 -14.03 25.24 22.95
N ASN A 74 -13.96 24.84 24.22
CA ASN A 74 -14.38 25.63 25.40
C ASN A 74 -15.84 26.14 25.37
N LEU A 75 -16.77 25.37 24.82
CA LEU A 75 -18.18 25.74 24.78
C LEU A 75 -18.81 25.69 26.20
N SER A 76 -19.64 26.67 26.53
CA SER A 76 -20.39 26.68 27.80
C SER A 76 -21.40 25.53 27.84
N PHE A 77 -21.52 24.87 28.99
CA PHE A 77 -22.52 23.82 29.20
C PHE A 77 -23.98 24.31 29.23
N GLU A 78 -24.20 25.63 29.18
CA GLU A 78 -25.55 26.22 29.10
C GLU A 78 -26.19 26.08 27.71
N ILE A 79 -25.39 25.87 26.67
CA ILE A 79 -25.84 25.82 25.27
C ILE A 79 -26.22 24.39 24.90
N THR A 80 -27.50 24.03 25.02
CA THR A 80 -27.98 22.65 24.73
C THR A 80 -28.68 22.49 23.38
N ASP A 81 -28.90 23.58 22.65
CA ASP A 81 -29.71 23.57 21.44
C ASP A 81 -28.95 23.19 20.15
N ILE A 82 -27.63 23.03 20.22
CA ILE A 82 -26.81 22.73 19.02
C ILE A 82 -27.22 21.39 18.39
N GLU A 83 -27.58 20.38 19.18
CA GLU A 83 -28.05 19.08 18.67
C GLU A 83 -29.27 19.19 17.74
N LYS A 84 -30.04 20.29 17.83
CA LYS A 84 -31.26 20.52 17.05
C LYS A 84 -30.99 21.07 15.65
N ILE A 85 -29.74 21.45 15.33
CA ILE A 85 -29.40 21.97 14.01
C ILE A 85 -29.55 20.86 12.95
N GLU A 86 -30.29 21.15 11.88
CA GLU A 86 -30.44 20.23 10.75
C GLU A 86 -29.08 19.90 10.11
N GLY A 87 -28.80 18.60 9.96
CA GLY A 87 -27.54 18.07 9.43
C GLY A 87 -26.62 17.45 10.49
N ILE A 88 -26.90 17.65 11.78
CA ILE A 88 -26.19 16.97 12.88
C ILE A 88 -26.81 15.58 13.11
N SER A 89 -25.95 14.57 13.27
CA SER A 89 -26.35 13.20 13.61
C SER A 89 -26.16 12.92 15.09
N HIS A 90 -24.96 13.22 15.60
CA HIS A 90 -24.59 13.07 17.01
C HIS A 90 -23.82 14.31 17.43
N ALA A 91 -24.11 14.84 18.61
CA ALA A 91 -23.29 15.87 19.21
C ALA A 91 -23.32 15.72 20.73
N GLY A 92 -22.28 16.23 21.39
CA GLY A 92 -22.18 16.14 22.84
C GLY A 92 -20.88 16.71 23.36
N TRP A 93 -20.85 16.94 24.67
CA TRP A 93 -19.65 17.39 25.37
C TRP A 93 -18.73 16.21 25.66
N LEU A 94 -17.44 16.46 25.49
CA LEU A 94 -16.40 15.57 25.97
C LEU A 94 -15.27 16.43 26.53
N VAL A 95 -14.95 16.23 27.80
CA VAL A 95 -14.10 17.14 28.57
C VAL A 95 -13.12 16.33 29.39
N GLU A 96 -11.85 16.59 29.17
CA GLU A 96 -10.80 16.06 30.03
C GLU A 96 -10.66 16.96 31.27
N LEU A 97 -10.86 16.37 32.45
CA LEU A 97 -10.65 17.06 33.72
C LEU A 97 -9.18 17.01 34.15
N PRO A 98 -8.77 17.89 35.08
CA PRO A 98 -7.46 17.80 35.72
C PRO A 98 -7.19 16.39 36.26
N THR A 99 -5.93 15.97 36.21
CA THR A 99 -5.50 14.68 36.76
C THR A 99 -5.86 14.57 38.23
N GLY A 100 -6.58 13.50 38.57
CA GLY A 100 -6.84 13.11 39.94
C GLY A 100 -5.81 12.10 40.45
N GLU A 101 -5.95 11.77 41.73
CA GLU A 101 -5.21 10.69 42.38
C GLU A 101 -6.17 9.63 42.90
N LEU A 102 -5.83 8.38 42.62
CA LEU A 102 -6.55 7.20 43.08
C LEU A 102 -5.53 6.29 43.79
N LYS A 103 -5.61 6.28 45.14
CA LYS A 103 -4.70 5.51 46.03
C LYS A 103 -3.22 5.65 45.63
N GLU A 104 -2.74 6.90 45.53
CA GLU A 104 -1.35 7.27 45.21
C GLU A 104 -0.92 7.08 43.73
N LYS A 105 -1.82 6.64 42.85
CA LYS A 105 -1.60 6.62 41.39
C LYS A 105 -2.38 7.71 40.68
N GLU A 106 -1.80 8.25 39.61
CA GLU A 106 -2.46 9.24 38.75
C GLU A 106 -3.66 8.63 38.01
N CYS A 107 -4.79 9.35 38.01
CA CYS A 107 -5.96 9.01 37.22
C CYS A 107 -6.37 10.18 36.31
N ARG A 108 -6.68 9.87 35.06
CA ARG A 108 -7.27 10.77 34.07
C ARG A 108 -8.76 10.59 34.07
N ILE A 109 -9.48 11.70 34.11
CA ILE A 109 -10.93 11.71 34.25
C ILE A 109 -11.51 12.40 33.03
N LEU A 110 -12.36 11.68 32.32
CA LEU A 110 -13.04 12.14 31.13
C LEU A 110 -14.53 12.26 31.44
N CYS A 111 -15.10 13.44 31.22
CA CYS A 111 -16.53 13.67 31.38
C CYS A 111 -17.17 13.81 30.01
N GLY A 112 -18.31 13.19 29.76
CA GLY A 112 -19.00 13.42 28.50
C GLY A 112 -20.39 12.81 28.43
N ASP A 113 -21.08 13.13 27.34
CA ASP A 113 -22.39 12.56 27.06
C ASP A 113 -22.27 11.12 26.59
N ALA A 114 -23.21 10.28 27.00
CA ALA A 114 -23.21 8.86 26.62
C ALA A 114 -23.28 8.65 25.10
N ASP A 115 -23.92 9.56 24.35
CA ASP A 115 -24.01 9.48 22.88
C ASP A 115 -22.65 9.72 22.21
N ILE A 116 -21.93 10.76 22.65
CA ILE A 116 -20.62 11.08 22.07
C ILE A 116 -19.54 10.09 22.53
N ILE A 117 -19.57 9.63 23.77
CA ILE A 117 -18.60 8.62 24.27
C ILE A 117 -18.65 7.33 23.44
N GLN A 118 -19.83 6.94 22.97
CA GLN A 118 -19.97 5.78 22.07
C GLN A 118 -19.29 5.99 20.71
N GLN A 119 -19.15 7.24 20.25
CA GLN A 119 -18.47 7.57 18.99
C GLN A 119 -16.94 7.43 19.08
N PHE A 120 -16.38 7.28 20.28
CA PHE A 120 -14.94 7.10 20.52
C PHE A 120 -14.53 5.63 20.78
N ASP A 121 -15.33 4.65 20.31
CA ASP A 121 -15.14 3.18 20.48
C ASP A 121 -14.91 2.73 21.93
N VAL A 122 -15.42 3.52 22.90
CA VAL A 122 -15.38 3.15 24.33
C VAL A 122 -16.47 2.12 24.60
N ARG A 123 -16.11 0.84 24.47
CA ARG A 123 -17.03 -0.28 24.71
C ARG A 123 -17.17 -0.57 26.19
N LEU A 124 -18.41 -0.65 26.66
CA LEU A 124 -18.72 -1.18 27.99
C LEU A 124 -18.62 -2.71 27.97
N LEU A 125 -17.84 -3.25 28.91
CA LEU A 125 -17.77 -4.69 29.17
C LEU A 125 -18.90 -5.12 30.11
N GLU A 126 -19.22 -4.28 31.09
CA GLU A 126 -20.24 -4.52 32.11
C GLU A 126 -20.93 -3.20 32.51
N GLY A 127 -22.22 -3.27 32.86
CA GLY A 127 -22.96 -2.13 33.42
C GLY A 127 -23.53 -1.16 32.40
N GLN A 128 -23.65 0.12 32.77
CA GLN A 128 -24.21 1.19 31.95
C GLN A 128 -23.27 2.41 31.95
N TYR A 129 -23.44 3.32 30.99
CA TYR A 129 -22.77 4.62 31.00
C TYR A 129 -23.28 5.47 32.17
N ALA A 130 -22.39 6.28 32.76
CA ALA A 130 -22.74 7.21 33.84
C ALA A 130 -23.74 8.26 33.34
N LYS A 131 -24.85 8.42 34.07
CA LYS A 131 -25.92 9.38 33.75
C LYS A 131 -26.01 10.49 34.77
N THR A 132 -25.84 10.18 36.05
CA THR A 132 -25.92 11.16 37.14
C THR A 132 -24.51 11.64 37.53
N GLY A 133 -24.44 12.74 38.27
CA GLY A 133 -23.15 13.34 38.65
C GLY A 133 -22.32 12.58 39.69
N GLU A 134 -22.91 11.59 40.37
CA GLU A 134 -22.23 10.75 41.37
C GLU A 134 -21.80 9.40 40.82
N GLU A 135 -22.07 9.10 39.55
CA GLU A 135 -21.77 7.82 38.90
C GLU A 135 -20.45 7.87 38.12
N VAL A 136 -19.69 6.78 38.15
CA VAL A 136 -18.44 6.61 37.41
C VAL A 136 -18.38 5.28 36.67
N VAL A 137 -17.84 5.32 35.46
CA VAL A 137 -17.41 4.13 34.71
C VAL A 137 -15.90 4.01 34.82
N ILE A 138 -15.42 2.84 35.22
CA ILE A 138 -14.00 2.59 35.48
C ILE A 138 -13.37 1.76 34.38
N ASP A 139 -12.07 1.95 34.16
CA ASP A 139 -11.28 1.08 33.29
C ASP A 139 -11.20 -0.35 33.88
N LYS A 140 -11.27 -1.37 33.02
CA LYS A 140 -10.97 -2.77 33.34
C LYS A 140 -9.67 -2.95 34.15
N LYS A 141 -8.64 -2.12 33.92
CA LYS A 141 -7.38 -2.15 34.69
C LYS A 141 -7.61 -1.77 36.16
N VAL A 142 -8.37 -0.70 36.41
CA VAL A 142 -8.76 -0.26 37.77
C VAL A 142 -9.51 -1.37 38.50
N LYS A 143 -10.43 -2.03 37.79
CA LYS A 143 -11.18 -3.18 38.32
C LYS A 143 -10.26 -4.32 38.74
N LYS A 144 -9.28 -4.68 37.91
CA LYS A 144 -8.35 -5.79 38.15
C LYS A 144 -7.40 -5.49 39.32
N ASP A 145 -6.80 -4.30 39.33
CA ASP A 145 -5.78 -3.92 40.32
C ASP A 145 -6.37 -3.76 41.73
N TYR A 146 -7.59 -3.24 41.83
CA TYR A 146 -8.26 -2.99 43.12
C TYR A 146 -9.36 -3.99 43.47
N ALA A 147 -9.58 -5.01 42.62
CA ALA A 147 -10.62 -6.03 42.79
C ALA A 147 -12.04 -5.46 43.03
N LEU A 148 -12.38 -4.35 42.37
CA LEU A 148 -13.65 -3.63 42.51
C LEU A 148 -14.78 -4.27 41.67
N LYS A 149 -16.04 -4.03 42.07
CA LYS A 149 -17.24 -4.48 41.35
C LYS A 149 -18.16 -3.31 41.03
N VAL A 150 -19.04 -3.52 40.04
CA VAL A 150 -20.14 -2.60 39.74
C VAL A 150 -21.07 -2.55 40.96
N GLY A 151 -21.33 -1.34 41.45
CA GLY A 151 -22.06 -1.03 42.68
C GLY A 151 -21.17 -0.65 43.88
N ASP A 152 -19.85 -0.77 43.76
CA ASP A 152 -18.92 -0.31 44.81
C ASP A 152 -18.69 1.22 44.71
N VAL A 153 -18.31 1.83 45.84
CA VAL A 153 -17.98 3.27 45.91
C VAL A 153 -16.48 3.48 45.75
N LEU A 154 -16.10 4.37 44.84
CA LEU A 154 -14.73 4.73 44.53
C LEU A 154 -14.38 6.13 45.06
N PRO A 155 -13.47 6.26 46.04
CA PRO A 155 -12.96 7.55 46.47
C PRO A 155 -11.90 8.06 45.48
N VAL A 156 -12.18 9.19 44.83
CA VAL A 156 -11.27 9.87 43.90
C VAL A 156 -10.84 11.20 44.49
N ARG A 157 -9.53 11.46 44.53
CA ARG A 157 -8.99 12.72 45.03
C ARG A 157 -8.69 13.66 43.87
N LEU A 158 -9.31 14.84 43.87
CA LEU A 158 -9.13 15.88 42.86
C LEU A 158 -8.88 17.21 43.57
N GLU A 159 -7.79 17.89 43.21
CA GLU A 159 -7.41 19.20 43.76
C GLU A 159 -7.46 19.26 45.30
N GLY A 160 -7.08 18.16 45.96
CA GLY A 160 -7.08 18.04 47.42
C GLY A 160 -8.42 17.69 48.07
N LYS A 161 -9.54 17.67 47.34
CA LYS A 161 -10.86 17.19 47.81
C LYS A 161 -11.06 15.73 47.43
N THR A 162 -11.78 14.97 48.27
CA THR A 162 -12.14 13.57 47.99
C THR A 162 -13.61 13.49 47.62
N TYR A 163 -13.89 12.91 46.46
CA TYR A 163 -15.23 12.66 45.94
C TYR A 163 -15.50 11.16 45.96
N ASN A 164 -16.65 10.75 46.47
CA ASN A 164 -17.07 9.35 46.48
C ASN A 164 -18.02 9.13 45.31
N LEU A 165 -17.62 8.26 44.38
CA LEU A 165 -18.34 8.02 43.13
C LEU A 165 -18.81 6.55 43.06
N ASP A 166 -20.05 6.33 42.64
CA ASP A 166 -20.65 5.00 42.51
C ASP A 166 -20.25 4.36 41.18
N ILE A 167 -19.66 3.17 41.23
CA ILE A 167 -19.23 2.46 40.03
C ILE A 167 -20.46 1.84 39.33
N VAL A 168 -20.84 2.35 38.17
CA VAL A 168 -22.00 1.87 37.39
C VAL A 168 -21.65 1.04 36.17
N GLY A 169 -20.39 1.07 35.75
CA GLY A 169 -19.93 0.33 34.58
C GLY A 169 -18.43 0.15 34.52
N VAL A 170 -18.01 -0.75 33.65
CA VAL A 170 -16.60 -1.05 33.37
C VAL A 170 -16.39 -0.95 31.86
N CYS A 171 -15.52 -0.06 31.44
CA CYS A 171 -15.15 0.08 30.03
C CYS A 171 -13.88 -0.73 29.70
N ASP A 172 -13.68 -0.97 28.41
CA ASP A 172 -12.41 -1.50 27.93
C ASP A 172 -11.26 -0.51 28.19
N THR A 173 -10.04 -1.02 28.22
CA THR A 173 -8.87 -0.28 28.66
C THR A 173 -8.39 0.71 27.61
N PHE A 174 -8.15 1.96 28.01
CA PHE A 174 -7.58 2.98 27.12
C PHE A 174 -6.10 2.67 26.85
N SER A 175 -5.75 2.35 25.59
CA SER A 175 -4.38 1.96 25.20
C SER A 175 -3.34 3.05 25.49
N SER A 176 -3.71 4.33 25.30
CA SER A 176 -2.86 5.49 25.56
C SER A 176 -2.57 5.72 27.06
N LEU A 177 -3.54 5.43 27.93
CA LEU A 177 -3.39 5.57 29.39
C LEU A 177 -2.62 4.40 29.99
N THR A 178 -2.86 3.19 29.47
CA THR A 178 -2.13 1.98 29.87
C THR A 178 -0.64 2.11 29.62
N ALA A 179 -0.27 2.69 28.48
CA ALA A 179 1.11 2.94 28.11
C ALA A 179 1.88 3.80 29.12
N ARG A 180 1.17 4.65 29.89
CA ARG A 180 1.74 5.55 30.93
C ARG A 180 1.50 5.06 32.36
N ASP A 181 0.92 3.88 32.54
CA ASP A 181 0.42 3.36 33.83
C ASP A 181 -0.55 4.31 34.56
N VAL A 182 -1.40 5.01 33.79
CA VAL A 182 -2.40 5.96 34.32
C VAL A 182 -3.79 5.31 34.27
N TYR A 183 -4.61 5.52 35.29
CA TYR A 183 -5.98 5.02 35.31
C TYR A 183 -6.95 5.93 34.56
N GLY A 184 -7.89 5.36 33.80
CA GLY A 184 -8.98 6.10 33.15
C GLY A 184 -10.28 6.00 33.94
N LEU A 185 -10.96 7.13 34.14
CA LEU A 185 -12.30 7.24 34.71
C LEU A 185 -13.20 8.02 33.77
N LEU A 186 -14.45 7.58 33.64
CA LEU A 186 -15.48 8.18 32.80
C LEU A 186 -16.64 8.65 33.66
N LEU A 187 -16.98 9.93 33.57
CA LEU A 187 -18.08 10.58 34.29
C LEU A 187 -19.11 11.15 33.31
N SER A 188 -20.30 11.41 33.83
CA SER A 188 -21.30 12.22 33.12
C SER A 188 -20.89 13.70 33.05
N VAL A 189 -21.48 14.46 32.14
CA VAL A 189 -21.31 15.92 32.08
C VAL A 189 -21.73 16.58 33.40
N GLU A 190 -22.76 16.06 34.07
CA GLU A 190 -23.19 16.54 35.39
C GLU A 190 -22.11 16.30 36.46
N GLY A 191 -21.42 15.16 36.41
CA GLY A 191 -20.28 14.88 37.29
C GLY A 191 -19.13 15.86 37.08
N GLY A 192 -18.84 16.21 35.82
CA GLY A 192 -17.88 17.26 35.48
C GLY A 192 -18.24 18.64 36.05
N ARG A 193 -19.52 18.99 36.08
CA ARG A 193 -20.02 20.24 36.69
C ARG A 193 -19.85 20.24 38.21
N ILE A 194 -20.15 19.13 38.88
CA ILE A 194 -19.96 18.98 40.33
C ILE A 194 -18.47 19.13 40.71
N LEU A 195 -17.58 18.66 39.83
CA LEU A 195 -16.14 18.76 39.99
C LEU A 195 -15.58 20.16 39.64
N GLY A 196 -16.44 21.14 39.34
CA GLY A 196 -16.07 22.55 39.23
C GLY A 196 -15.82 23.05 37.81
N ASN A 197 -16.12 22.26 36.78
CA ASN A 197 -15.94 22.68 35.39
C ASN A 197 -17.22 23.31 34.82
N SER A 198 -17.09 24.41 34.08
CA SER A 198 -18.22 25.18 33.51
C SER A 198 -18.24 25.23 31.98
N CYS A 199 -17.17 24.79 31.33
CA CYS A 199 -17.05 24.71 29.88
C CYS A 199 -16.31 23.44 29.45
N GLY A 200 -16.45 23.10 28.18
CA GLY A 200 -15.92 21.86 27.63
C GLY A 200 -15.82 21.86 26.12
N ASP A 201 -15.07 20.92 25.58
CA ASP A 201 -15.04 20.69 24.14
C ASP A 201 -16.34 20.01 23.71
N TYR A 202 -16.94 20.54 22.65
CA TYR A 202 -18.19 20.05 22.09
C TYR A 202 -17.93 19.40 20.73
N TYR A 203 -18.20 18.12 20.62
CA TYR A 203 -17.91 17.33 19.43
C TYR A 203 -19.18 17.12 18.62
N ILE A 204 -19.07 17.23 17.30
CA ILE A 204 -20.20 17.17 16.37
C ILE A 204 -19.87 16.20 15.24
N THR A 205 -20.84 15.32 14.99
CA THR A 205 -20.89 14.42 13.85
C THR A 205 -22.05 14.85 12.96
N CYS A 206 -21.77 15.00 11.68
CA CYS A 206 -22.77 15.36 10.67
C CYS A 206 -23.35 14.09 10.03
N GLN A 207 -24.56 14.18 9.48
CA GLN A 207 -25.18 13.09 8.73
C GLN A 207 -24.40 12.79 7.44
N ASN A 208 -24.07 13.85 6.69
CA ASN A 208 -23.27 13.75 5.47
C ASN A 208 -22.00 14.60 5.55
N VAL A 209 -20.96 14.16 4.83
CA VAL A 209 -19.67 14.87 4.75
C VAL A 209 -19.81 16.21 4.01
N GLU A 210 -20.75 16.31 3.07
CA GLU A 210 -21.00 17.52 2.29
C GLU A 210 -21.54 18.66 3.16
N GLU A 211 -22.42 18.34 4.13
CA GLU A 211 -23.10 19.28 5.03
C GLU A 211 -22.17 19.91 6.08
N ILE A 212 -20.94 19.40 6.26
CA ILE A 212 -20.00 19.90 7.29
C ILE A 212 -19.73 21.40 7.14
N ASP A 213 -19.58 21.91 5.91
CA ASP A 213 -19.30 23.34 5.71
C ASP A 213 -20.54 24.20 6.00
N GLU A 214 -21.73 23.70 5.67
CA GLU A 214 -23.00 24.36 5.95
C GLU A 214 -23.28 24.42 7.45
N VAL A 215 -23.10 23.31 8.17
CA VAL A 215 -23.23 23.23 9.63
C VAL A 215 -22.21 24.16 10.30
N LYS A 216 -20.96 24.19 9.81
CA LYS A 216 -19.94 25.12 10.32
C LYS A 216 -20.38 26.58 10.17
N CYS A 217 -20.92 26.97 9.01
CA CYS A 217 -21.43 28.33 8.81
C CYS A 217 -22.60 28.66 9.75
N LYS A 218 -23.57 27.75 9.91
CA LYS A 218 -24.70 27.92 10.84
C LYS A 218 -24.22 28.11 12.29
N LEU A 219 -23.24 27.33 12.75
CA LEU A 219 -22.66 27.47 14.09
C LEU A 219 -22.01 28.85 14.32
N ILE A 220 -21.31 29.38 13.31
CA ILE A 220 -20.66 30.69 13.39
C ILE A 220 -21.72 31.81 13.41
N GLU A 221 -22.76 31.70 12.59
CA GLU A 221 -23.80 32.73 12.47
C GLU A 221 -24.74 32.77 13.68
N GLU A 222 -25.25 31.61 14.12
CA GLU A 222 -26.29 31.50 15.15
C GLU A 222 -25.74 31.65 16.57
N TYR A 223 -24.51 31.18 16.83
CA TYR A 223 -23.88 31.21 18.16
C TYR A 223 -22.74 32.22 18.27
N HIS A 224 -22.50 33.03 17.22
CA HIS A 224 -21.44 34.05 17.17
C HIS A 224 -20.06 33.51 17.56
N LEU A 225 -19.76 32.27 17.18
CA LEU A 225 -18.49 31.61 17.50
C LEU A 225 -17.38 32.15 16.59
N GLU A 226 -16.20 32.39 17.18
CA GLU A 226 -15.00 32.67 16.39
C GLU A 226 -14.58 31.43 15.60
N GLU A 227 -14.21 31.62 14.33
CA GLU A 227 -13.86 30.51 13.44
C GLU A 227 -12.68 29.66 13.98
N ASN A 228 -11.73 30.28 14.69
CA ASN A 228 -10.58 29.61 15.29
C ASN A 228 -10.94 28.63 16.41
N ARG A 229 -12.15 28.71 16.97
CA ARG A 229 -12.62 27.78 18.01
C ARG A 229 -13.16 26.48 17.44
N ILE A 230 -13.41 26.42 16.13
CA ILE A 230 -13.92 25.22 15.45
C ILE A 230 -12.75 24.50 14.80
N GLN A 231 -12.34 23.39 15.39
CA GLN A 231 -11.32 22.49 14.85
C GLN A 231 -11.98 21.35 14.08
N LEU A 232 -11.46 21.03 12.90
CA LEU A 232 -11.92 19.91 12.11
C LEU A 232 -11.06 18.67 12.38
N ASN A 233 -11.67 17.49 12.35
CA ASN A 233 -10.93 16.24 12.37
C ASN A 233 -10.28 16.01 10.99
N GLU A 234 -9.15 16.65 10.74
CA GLU A 234 -8.50 16.63 9.42
C GLU A 234 -8.15 15.22 8.95
N ILE A 235 -7.81 14.32 9.87
CA ILE A 235 -7.42 12.93 9.55
C ILE A 235 -8.64 12.15 9.04
N LEU A 236 -9.76 12.18 9.78
CA LEU A 236 -10.98 11.50 9.36
C LEU A 236 -11.51 12.09 8.05
N LEU A 237 -11.54 13.42 7.94
CA LEU A 237 -12.00 14.10 6.73
C LEU A 237 -11.10 13.84 5.52
N ALA A 238 -9.79 13.64 5.72
CA ALA A 238 -8.87 13.28 4.64
C ALA A 238 -9.18 11.90 4.06
N VAL A 239 -9.39 10.90 4.93
CA VAL A 239 -9.73 9.53 4.49
C VAL A 239 -11.13 9.48 3.87
N MET A 240 -12.06 10.31 4.33
CA MET A 240 -13.40 10.48 3.73
C MET A 240 -13.42 11.34 2.45
N GLY A 241 -12.28 11.90 2.03
CA GLY A 241 -12.15 12.64 0.77
C GLY A 241 -12.45 14.14 0.80
N LYS A 242 -12.64 14.74 1.98
CA LYS A 242 -12.86 16.19 2.16
C LYS A 242 -11.63 16.95 2.71
N GLY A 243 -10.54 16.26 3.04
CA GLY A 243 -9.35 16.88 3.62
C GLY A 243 -8.53 17.74 2.65
N LYS A 244 -8.04 18.89 3.12
CA LYS A 244 -7.13 19.79 2.36
C LYS A 244 -5.65 19.42 2.51
N SER A 245 -5.33 18.25 3.05
CA SER A 245 -3.94 17.87 3.32
C SER A 245 -3.17 17.59 2.03
N VAL A 246 -1.91 18.05 1.98
CA VAL A 246 -0.99 17.79 0.84
C VAL A 246 -0.79 16.29 0.65
N LEU A 247 -0.82 15.51 1.74
CA LEU A 247 -0.76 14.05 1.73
C LEU A 247 -1.94 13.40 1.01
N ALA A 248 -3.18 13.82 1.32
CA ALA A 248 -4.36 13.30 0.65
C ALA A 248 -4.32 13.59 -0.85
N ALA A 249 -3.95 14.82 -1.25
CA ALA A 249 -3.84 15.19 -2.66
C ALA A 249 -2.84 14.31 -3.43
N ASN A 250 -1.67 14.03 -2.84
CA ASN A 250 -0.66 13.16 -3.45
C ASN A 250 -1.13 11.70 -3.56
N LEU A 251 -1.85 11.19 -2.54
CA LEU A 251 -2.44 9.85 -2.58
C LEU A 251 -3.51 9.73 -3.68
N TYR A 252 -4.40 10.71 -3.83
CA TYR A 252 -5.41 10.73 -4.89
C TYR A 252 -4.80 10.80 -6.29
N LEU A 253 -3.78 11.63 -6.49
CA LEU A 253 -3.05 11.71 -7.76
C LEU A 253 -2.51 10.33 -8.16
N ILE A 254 -1.96 9.60 -7.22
CA ILE A 254 -1.31 8.31 -7.47
C ILE A 254 -2.32 7.19 -7.65
N ALA A 255 -3.41 7.19 -6.88
CA ALA A 255 -4.56 6.34 -7.17
C ALA A 255 -5.04 6.55 -8.62
N GLY A 256 -5.07 7.81 -9.09
CA GLY A 256 -5.35 8.15 -10.49
C GLY A 256 -4.31 7.62 -11.49
N ILE A 257 -3.01 7.70 -11.18
CA ILE A 257 -1.96 7.11 -12.03
C ILE A 257 -2.11 5.58 -12.11
N LEU A 258 -2.31 4.91 -10.97
CA LEU A 258 -2.51 3.47 -10.90
C LEU A 258 -3.76 3.04 -11.67
N PHE A 259 -4.86 3.79 -11.53
CA PHE A 259 -6.08 3.61 -12.33
C PHE A 259 -5.75 3.64 -13.83
N CYS A 260 -5.03 4.66 -14.28
CA CYS A 260 -4.66 4.83 -15.68
C CYS A 260 -3.81 3.66 -16.18
N LEU A 261 -2.86 3.18 -15.37
CA LEU A 261 -2.01 2.04 -15.72
C LEU A 261 -2.80 0.74 -15.83
N VAL A 262 -3.65 0.41 -14.85
CA VAL A 262 -4.51 -0.78 -14.87
C VAL A 262 -5.44 -0.76 -16.09
N PHE A 263 -6.00 0.41 -16.40
CA PHE A 263 -6.86 0.60 -17.57
C PHE A 263 -6.09 0.42 -18.88
N LEU A 264 -4.88 0.97 -18.98
CA LEU A 264 -4.03 0.87 -20.17
C LEU A 264 -3.55 -0.57 -20.40
N VAL A 265 -3.15 -1.30 -19.35
CA VAL A 265 -2.84 -2.73 -19.39
C VAL A 265 -4.01 -3.52 -19.98
N SER A 266 -5.21 -3.26 -19.47
CA SER A 266 -6.44 -3.93 -19.93
C SER A 266 -6.73 -3.65 -21.41
N ILE A 267 -6.59 -2.39 -21.85
CA ILE A 267 -6.76 -2.02 -23.27
C ILE A 267 -5.75 -2.73 -24.17
N LEU A 268 -4.46 -2.76 -23.79
CA LEU A 268 -3.42 -3.41 -24.58
C LEU A 268 -3.67 -4.92 -24.69
N MET A 269 -4.07 -5.55 -23.60
CA MET A 269 -4.36 -6.98 -23.56
C MET A 269 -5.54 -7.35 -24.48
N ILE A 270 -6.63 -6.59 -24.41
CA ILE A 270 -7.81 -6.78 -25.28
C ILE A 270 -7.44 -6.49 -26.74
N THR A 271 -6.71 -5.40 -26.99
CA THR A 271 -6.28 -5.01 -28.34
C THR A 271 -5.42 -6.10 -28.99
N ASN A 272 -4.47 -6.65 -28.22
CA ASN A 272 -3.64 -7.74 -28.66
C ASN A 272 -4.50 -8.97 -29.02
N CYS A 273 -5.43 -9.35 -28.14
CA CYS A 273 -6.33 -10.48 -28.35
C CYS A 273 -7.22 -10.32 -29.60
N LEU A 274 -7.79 -9.13 -29.81
CA LEU A 274 -8.62 -8.85 -30.99
C LEU A 274 -7.81 -8.78 -32.29
N ASN A 275 -6.62 -8.16 -32.27
CA ASN A 275 -5.75 -8.09 -33.45
C ASN A 275 -5.37 -9.48 -33.95
N ILE A 276 -5.12 -10.39 -33.01
CA ILE A 276 -4.89 -11.80 -33.33
C ILE A 276 -6.13 -12.41 -34.02
N SER A 277 -7.32 -12.30 -33.40
CA SER A 277 -8.56 -12.89 -33.95
C SER A 277 -8.80 -12.41 -35.39
N VAL A 278 -8.52 -11.14 -35.64
CA VAL A 278 -8.62 -10.53 -36.95
C VAL A 278 -7.59 -11.06 -37.94
N HIS A 279 -6.34 -11.27 -37.51
CA HIS A 279 -5.30 -11.85 -38.36
C HIS A 279 -5.64 -13.27 -38.81
N GLU A 280 -6.24 -14.09 -37.95
CA GLU A 280 -6.70 -15.44 -38.34
C GLU A 280 -7.80 -15.38 -39.41
N LYS A 281 -8.64 -14.34 -39.38
CA LYS A 281 -9.77 -14.13 -40.30
C LYS A 281 -9.40 -13.26 -41.51
N LYS A 282 -8.10 -12.99 -41.74
CA LYS A 282 -7.65 -12.09 -42.82
C LYS A 282 -8.24 -12.48 -44.18
N GLN A 283 -8.23 -13.77 -44.52
CA GLN A 283 -8.79 -14.29 -45.77
C GLN A 283 -10.30 -14.05 -45.88
N LEU A 284 -11.06 -14.29 -44.80
CA LEU A 284 -12.51 -14.06 -44.74
C LEU A 284 -12.84 -12.57 -45.01
N TYR A 285 -12.12 -11.65 -44.36
CA TYR A 285 -12.30 -10.22 -44.58
C TYR A 285 -11.89 -9.77 -45.99
N GLY A 286 -10.87 -10.42 -46.56
CA GLY A 286 -10.49 -10.25 -47.96
C GLY A 286 -11.56 -10.68 -48.96
N LEU A 287 -12.12 -11.87 -48.77
CA LEU A 287 -13.23 -12.40 -49.57
C LEU A 287 -14.46 -11.49 -49.48
N LEU A 288 -14.81 -11.00 -48.29
CA LEU A 288 -15.89 -10.04 -48.12
C LEU A 288 -15.63 -8.75 -48.92
N ARG A 289 -14.39 -8.26 -48.96
CA ARG A 289 -14.01 -7.12 -49.83
C ARG A 289 -14.13 -7.43 -51.31
N CYS A 290 -13.73 -8.62 -51.76
CA CYS A 290 -13.88 -9.04 -53.16
C CYS A 290 -15.36 -9.15 -53.58
N ILE A 291 -16.25 -9.50 -52.64
CA ILE A 291 -17.70 -9.56 -52.86
C ILE A 291 -18.34 -8.14 -52.87
N GLY A 292 -17.58 -7.10 -52.53
CA GLY A 292 -18.04 -5.70 -52.57
C GLY A 292 -18.35 -5.09 -51.19
N ALA A 293 -17.89 -5.69 -50.09
CA ALA A 293 -18.11 -5.12 -48.76
C ALA A 293 -17.32 -3.80 -48.57
N ASP A 294 -18.02 -2.73 -48.16
CA ASP A 294 -17.41 -1.44 -47.86
C ASP A 294 -16.62 -1.48 -46.52
N SER A 295 -15.65 -0.58 -46.38
CA SER A 295 -14.86 -0.38 -45.15
C SER A 295 -15.74 -0.09 -43.93
N LYS A 296 -16.89 0.59 -44.11
CA LYS A 296 -17.87 0.78 -43.03
C LYS A 296 -18.55 -0.52 -42.60
N GLN A 297 -18.85 -1.41 -43.56
CA GLN A 297 -19.46 -2.72 -43.26
C GLN A 297 -18.46 -3.63 -42.55
N LEU A 298 -17.19 -3.63 -42.96
CA LEU A 298 -16.12 -4.36 -42.28
C LEU A 298 -15.85 -3.84 -40.87
N ARG A 299 -15.87 -2.51 -40.67
CA ARG A 299 -15.82 -1.91 -39.33
C ARG A 299 -16.96 -2.40 -38.44
N ARG A 300 -18.19 -2.44 -38.97
CA ARG A 300 -19.36 -2.96 -38.23
C ARG A 300 -19.22 -4.44 -37.91
N CYS A 301 -18.61 -5.23 -38.79
CA CYS A 301 -18.28 -6.63 -38.52
C CYS A 301 -17.38 -6.75 -37.28
N VAL A 302 -16.23 -6.09 -37.28
CA VAL A 302 -15.27 -6.14 -36.16
C VAL A 302 -15.87 -5.57 -34.87
N GLN A 303 -16.70 -4.52 -34.96
CA GLN A 303 -17.42 -3.98 -33.80
C GLN A 303 -18.47 -4.95 -33.24
N LYS A 304 -19.21 -5.66 -34.10
CA LYS A 304 -20.16 -6.69 -33.66
C LYS A 304 -19.44 -7.90 -33.08
N GLU A 305 -18.28 -8.25 -33.62
CA GLU A 305 -17.38 -9.25 -33.05
C GLU A 305 -17.00 -8.88 -31.60
N GLY A 306 -16.53 -7.65 -31.40
CA GLY A 306 -16.29 -7.10 -30.07
C GLY A 306 -17.52 -7.25 -29.17
N LYS A 307 -18.71 -6.83 -29.64
CA LYS A 307 -19.99 -6.95 -28.92
C LYS A 307 -20.32 -8.35 -28.43
N ILE A 308 -20.14 -9.35 -29.28
CA ILE A 308 -20.42 -10.75 -28.91
C ILE A 308 -19.45 -11.21 -27.82
N LEU A 309 -18.17 -10.86 -27.94
CA LEU A 309 -17.15 -11.23 -26.97
C LEU A 309 -17.40 -10.58 -25.61
N TRP A 310 -17.64 -9.27 -25.55
CA TRP A 310 -17.78 -8.58 -24.26
C TRP A 310 -19.10 -8.89 -23.55
N CYS A 311 -20.18 -9.21 -24.28
CA CYS A 311 -21.43 -9.68 -23.69
C CYS A 311 -21.25 -10.94 -22.82
N HIS A 312 -20.31 -11.82 -23.19
CA HIS A 312 -19.97 -13.00 -22.38
C HIS A 312 -18.82 -12.73 -21.41
N SER A 313 -17.86 -11.85 -21.79
CA SER A 313 -16.65 -11.62 -21.00
C SER A 313 -16.88 -10.70 -19.80
N ILE A 314 -17.78 -9.72 -19.87
CA ILE A 314 -18.07 -8.80 -18.75
C ILE A 314 -18.71 -9.54 -17.56
N PRO A 315 -19.80 -10.31 -17.73
CA PRO A 315 -20.37 -11.05 -16.61
C PRO A 315 -19.40 -12.07 -16.03
N ALA A 316 -18.67 -12.79 -16.88
CA ALA A 316 -17.65 -13.75 -16.45
C ALA A 316 -16.50 -13.08 -15.69
N GLY A 317 -16.03 -11.93 -16.19
CA GLY A 317 -14.95 -11.15 -15.59
C GLY A 317 -15.33 -10.62 -14.22
N ILE A 318 -16.49 -9.96 -14.10
CA ILE A 318 -17.00 -9.44 -12.82
C ILE A 318 -17.22 -10.59 -11.82
N GLY A 319 -17.88 -11.66 -12.23
CA GLY A 319 -18.11 -12.82 -11.37
C GLY A 319 -16.80 -13.42 -10.86
N SER A 320 -15.81 -13.60 -11.74
CA SER A 320 -14.48 -14.08 -11.34
C SER A 320 -13.71 -13.08 -10.47
N GLY A 321 -13.91 -11.76 -10.68
CA GLY A 321 -13.27 -10.72 -9.89
C GLY A 321 -13.81 -10.67 -8.46
N VAL A 322 -15.12 -10.75 -8.28
CA VAL A 322 -15.74 -10.84 -6.95
C VAL A 322 -15.26 -12.10 -6.20
N VAL A 323 -15.22 -13.25 -6.88
CA VAL A 323 -14.68 -14.48 -6.29
C VAL A 323 -13.21 -14.34 -5.93
N LEU A 324 -12.42 -13.65 -6.75
CA LEU A 324 -11.01 -13.39 -6.46
C LEU A 324 -10.85 -12.46 -5.25
N THR A 325 -11.68 -11.42 -5.14
CA THR A 325 -11.74 -10.55 -3.95
C THR A 325 -12.08 -11.37 -2.70
N TRP A 326 -13.09 -12.24 -2.74
CA TRP A 326 -13.39 -13.12 -1.60
C TRP A 326 -12.25 -14.08 -1.26
N CYS A 327 -11.56 -14.62 -2.26
CA CYS A 327 -10.38 -15.45 -2.05
C CYS A 327 -9.27 -14.65 -1.34
N CYS A 328 -9.03 -13.40 -1.74
CA CYS A 328 -8.11 -12.50 -1.07
C CYS A 328 -8.53 -12.21 0.38
N LEU A 329 -9.81 -11.89 0.63
CA LEU A 329 -10.37 -11.66 1.97
C LEU A 329 -10.35 -12.90 2.86
N LEU A 330 -10.53 -14.09 2.28
CA LEU A 330 -10.42 -15.36 3.00
C LEU A 330 -8.97 -15.66 3.38
N LEU A 331 -8.05 -15.46 2.44
CA LEU A 331 -6.61 -15.62 2.68
C LEU A 331 -6.13 -14.64 3.76
N LEU A 332 -6.64 -13.41 3.74
CA LEU A 332 -6.48 -12.40 4.80
C LEU A 332 -6.88 -12.92 6.19
N ARG A 333 -8.11 -13.43 6.30
CA ARG A 333 -8.64 -13.96 7.57
C ARG A 333 -7.86 -15.18 8.08
N LEU A 334 -7.30 -15.99 7.18
CA LEU A 334 -6.46 -17.13 7.56
C LEU A 334 -5.08 -16.70 8.09
N LEU A 335 -4.53 -15.60 7.59
CA LEU A 335 -3.23 -15.09 8.02
C LEU A 335 -3.30 -14.32 9.35
N ASN A 336 -4.38 -13.59 9.62
CA ASN A 336 -4.62 -12.90 10.90
C ASN A 336 -6.07 -13.07 11.34
N LYS A 337 -6.31 -13.94 12.32
CA LYS A 337 -7.67 -14.15 12.84
C LYS A 337 -8.12 -12.97 13.70
N ASP A 338 -7.27 -12.47 14.58
CA ASP A 338 -7.63 -11.52 15.65
C ASP A 338 -8.20 -10.18 15.13
N MET A 339 -7.73 -9.68 13.98
CA MET A 339 -8.22 -8.42 13.38
C MET A 339 -9.38 -8.60 12.39
N PHE A 340 -9.50 -9.78 11.79
CA PHE A 340 -10.42 -10.04 10.68
C PHE A 340 -11.61 -10.93 11.05
N GLU A 341 -11.85 -11.17 12.34
CA GLU A 341 -13.07 -11.86 12.78
C GLU A 341 -14.33 -11.11 12.36
N ASN A 342 -14.29 -9.78 12.35
CA ASN A 342 -15.43 -8.91 12.05
C ASN A 342 -15.55 -8.51 10.56
N ILE A 343 -14.56 -8.82 9.71
CA ILE A 343 -14.72 -8.55 8.27
C ILE A 343 -15.57 -9.65 7.65
N PHE A 344 -16.71 -9.25 7.09
CA PHE A 344 -17.55 -10.12 6.29
C PHE A 344 -16.78 -10.53 5.02
N VAL A 345 -16.24 -11.75 5.02
CA VAL A 345 -15.45 -12.32 3.91
C VAL A 345 -16.19 -12.26 2.56
N PHE A 346 -17.53 -12.28 2.60
CA PHE A 346 -18.40 -12.23 1.42
C PHE A 346 -18.94 -10.82 1.11
N GLN A 347 -18.29 -9.75 1.58
CA GLN A 347 -18.65 -8.39 1.21
C GLN A 347 -18.48 -8.19 -0.30
N VAL A 348 -19.41 -7.44 -0.90
CA VAL A 348 -19.41 -7.13 -2.34
C VAL A 348 -19.35 -5.61 -2.49
N SER A 349 -18.30 -5.12 -3.15
CA SER A 349 -18.18 -3.71 -3.51
C SER A 349 -19.06 -3.39 -4.71
N ILE A 350 -20.13 -2.63 -4.49
CA ILE A 350 -21.02 -2.15 -5.55
C ILE A 350 -20.26 -1.18 -6.46
N ALA A 351 -19.46 -0.28 -5.86
CA ALA A 351 -18.65 0.69 -6.58
C ALA A 351 -17.66 -0.03 -7.52
N GLY A 352 -16.96 -1.06 -7.04
CA GLY A 352 -16.01 -1.85 -7.82
C GLY A 352 -16.64 -2.57 -9.01
N ILE A 353 -17.86 -3.10 -8.85
CA ILE A 353 -18.61 -3.72 -9.95
C ILE A 353 -19.01 -2.68 -10.99
N VAL A 354 -19.58 -1.54 -10.56
CA VAL A 354 -20.04 -0.47 -11.46
C VAL A 354 -18.86 0.09 -12.25
N ILE A 355 -17.76 0.44 -11.59
CA ILE A 355 -16.52 0.91 -12.24
C ILE A 355 -16.00 -0.15 -13.20
N GLY A 356 -16.02 -1.43 -12.82
CA GLY A 356 -15.62 -2.55 -13.66
C GLY A 356 -16.44 -2.71 -14.94
N ILE A 357 -17.76 -2.55 -14.86
CA ILE A 357 -18.65 -2.56 -16.04
C ILE A 357 -18.30 -1.40 -16.97
N PHE A 358 -18.24 -0.16 -16.44
CA PHE A 358 -17.99 1.03 -17.24
C PHE A 358 -16.61 1.01 -17.90
N THR A 359 -15.56 0.69 -17.13
CA THR A 359 -14.19 0.60 -17.65
C THR A 359 -14.03 -0.59 -18.59
N GLY A 360 -14.65 -1.75 -18.33
CA GLY A 360 -14.65 -2.89 -19.24
C GLY A 360 -15.27 -2.55 -20.60
N LEU A 361 -16.41 -1.87 -20.61
CA LEU A 361 -17.06 -1.36 -21.83
C LEU A 361 -16.15 -0.38 -22.58
N ALA A 362 -15.63 0.62 -21.88
CA ALA A 362 -14.75 1.63 -22.46
C ALA A 362 -13.47 0.99 -23.04
N ALA A 363 -12.84 0.08 -22.30
CA ALA A 363 -11.62 -0.60 -22.72
C ALA A 363 -11.84 -1.40 -24.01
N VAL A 364 -12.95 -2.14 -24.12
CA VAL A 364 -13.27 -2.91 -25.34
C VAL A 364 -13.55 -1.98 -26.51
N MET A 365 -14.30 -0.89 -26.32
CA MET A 365 -14.55 0.08 -27.38
C MET A 365 -13.26 0.68 -27.92
N ILE A 366 -12.35 1.10 -27.04
CA ILE A 366 -11.05 1.65 -27.41
C ILE A 366 -10.18 0.58 -28.08
N ALA A 367 -10.15 -0.63 -27.52
CA ALA A 367 -9.34 -1.73 -28.02
C ALA A 367 -9.72 -2.18 -29.44
N THR A 368 -11.00 -2.06 -29.83
CA THR A 368 -11.45 -2.41 -31.18
C THR A 368 -10.93 -1.47 -32.27
N VAL A 369 -10.44 -0.27 -31.92
CA VAL A 369 -9.97 0.73 -32.90
C VAL A 369 -8.79 0.21 -33.72
N SER A 370 -7.80 -0.43 -33.08
CA SER A 370 -6.61 -0.96 -33.74
C SER A 370 -6.94 -2.09 -34.75
N PRO A 371 -7.71 -3.13 -34.36
CA PRO A 371 -8.15 -4.18 -35.29
C PRO A 371 -9.02 -3.66 -36.44
N VAL A 372 -9.94 -2.72 -36.17
CA VAL A 372 -10.77 -2.08 -37.21
C VAL A 372 -9.90 -1.40 -38.27
N ARG A 373 -8.92 -0.58 -37.83
CA ARG A 373 -8.00 0.08 -38.75
C ARG A 373 -7.22 -0.93 -39.59
N TYR A 374 -6.81 -2.05 -38.98
CA TYR A 374 -6.14 -3.13 -39.70
C TYR A 374 -7.04 -3.74 -40.77
N VAL A 375 -8.27 -4.19 -40.44
CA VAL A 375 -9.19 -4.79 -41.42
C VAL A 375 -9.49 -3.85 -42.58
N CYS A 376 -9.74 -2.58 -42.26
CA CYS A 376 -10.03 -1.56 -43.27
C CYS A 376 -8.82 -1.27 -44.19
N SER A 377 -7.61 -1.70 -43.82
CA SER A 377 -6.41 -1.49 -44.62
C SER A 377 -6.05 -2.68 -45.54
N ILE A 378 -6.71 -3.84 -45.42
CA ILE A 378 -6.32 -5.07 -46.16
C ILE A 378 -6.71 -5.00 -47.65
N PRO A 379 -5.76 -4.95 -48.60
CA PRO A 379 -6.12 -5.00 -50.02
C PRO A 379 -6.77 -6.34 -50.41
N PRO A 380 -7.82 -6.36 -51.25
CA PRO A 380 -8.56 -7.59 -51.61
C PRO A 380 -7.66 -8.68 -52.21
N LEU A 381 -6.75 -8.29 -53.11
CA LEU A 381 -5.81 -9.19 -53.79
C LEU A 381 -4.81 -9.85 -52.83
N THR A 382 -4.36 -9.13 -51.79
CA THR A 382 -3.37 -9.62 -50.82
C THR A 382 -3.94 -10.55 -49.75
N ALA A 383 -5.26 -10.71 -49.71
CA ALA A 383 -5.93 -11.59 -48.78
C ALA A 383 -6.24 -12.96 -49.39
N ILE A 384 -6.27 -13.04 -50.73
CA ILE A 384 -6.49 -14.28 -51.49
C ILE A 384 -5.15 -14.93 -51.86
N ASN A 385 -4.16 -14.13 -52.26
CA ASN A 385 -2.83 -14.64 -52.58
C ASN A 385 -1.95 -14.56 -51.32
N GLU A 386 -1.84 -15.67 -50.56
CA GLU A 386 -1.00 -15.74 -49.35
C GLU A 386 0.51 -15.62 -49.61
N GLU A 387 0.98 -15.67 -50.88
CA GLU A 387 2.41 -15.92 -51.16
C GLU A 387 3.24 -14.79 -51.78
N THR A 388 2.72 -13.59 -52.06
CA THR A 388 3.53 -12.62 -52.82
C THR A 388 3.57 -11.23 -52.20
N TYR A 389 4.24 -11.11 -51.06
CA TYR A 389 4.95 -9.87 -50.68
C TYR A 389 6.04 -10.14 -49.64
N GLN A 390 6.91 -11.11 -49.90
CA GLN A 390 8.30 -10.92 -49.48
C GLN A 390 8.83 -9.78 -50.35
N LYS A 391 9.07 -8.60 -49.76
CA LYS A 391 9.97 -7.63 -50.40
C LYS A 391 11.21 -8.40 -50.83
N ASP A 392 11.53 -8.42 -52.12
CA ASP A 392 12.76 -9.00 -52.65
C ASP A 392 13.94 -8.56 -51.79
N ILE A 393 14.40 -9.45 -50.91
CA ILE A 393 15.57 -9.18 -50.10
C ILE A 393 16.76 -9.44 -51.02
N LYS A 394 17.40 -8.38 -51.49
CA LYS A 394 18.76 -8.44 -52.00
C LYS A 394 19.62 -9.11 -50.92
N CYS A 395 19.94 -10.38 -51.11
CA CYS A 395 20.85 -11.12 -50.24
C CYS A 395 22.24 -10.50 -50.36
N ARG A 396 22.56 -9.52 -49.50
CA ARG A 396 23.93 -9.04 -49.34
C ARG A 396 24.75 -10.18 -48.73
N LYS A 397 25.67 -10.76 -49.50
CA LYS A 397 26.67 -11.73 -49.02
C LYS A 397 27.47 -11.08 -47.88
N LYS A 398 27.10 -11.36 -46.63
CA LYS A 398 27.99 -11.17 -45.47
C LYS A 398 28.34 -12.54 -44.90
N ARG A 399 29.54 -13.03 -45.27
CA ARG A 399 30.25 -14.09 -44.55
C ARG A 399 30.69 -13.51 -43.20
N ARG A 400 29.94 -13.83 -42.13
CA ARG A 400 30.45 -13.97 -40.76
C ARG A 400 29.60 -15.05 -40.09
N THR A 401 30.18 -16.24 -39.99
CA THR A 401 29.63 -17.39 -39.26
C THR A 401 29.70 -17.10 -37.76
N ILE A 402 28.74 -16.33 -37.25
CA ILE A 402 28.47 -16.31 -35.81
C ILE A 402 27.80 -17.66 -35.50
N LYS A 403 28.32 -18.40 -34.51
CA LYS A 403 27.78 -19.69 -34.02
C LYS A 403 26.45 -19.48 -33.27
N ILE A 404 25.46 -18.90 -33.92
CA ILE A 404 24.12 -18.76 -33.35
C ILE A 404 23.36 -20.07 -33.61
N PRO A 405 22.74 -20.69 -32.58
CA PRO A 405 21.94 -21.89 -32.79
C PRO A 405 20.82 -21.61 -33.80
N VAL A 406 20.58 -22.57 -34.70
CA VAL A 406 19.62 -22.44 -35.81
C VAL A 406 18.22 -22.13 -35.28
N GLU A 407 17.87 -22.69 -34.12
CA GLU A 407 16.60 -22.47 -33.44
C GLU A 407 16.39 -20.99 -33.06
N LEU A 408 17.43 -20.31 -32.55
CA LEU A 408 17.36 -18.89 -32.20
C LEU A 408 17.19 -18.03 -33.45
N LEU A 409 17.89 -18.38 -34.54
CA LEU A 409 17.78 -17.69 -35.83
C LEU A 409 16.37 -17.80 -36.42
N ILE A 410 15.74 -18.98 -36.30
CA ILE A 410 14.34 -19.20 -36.71
C ILE A 410 13.42 -18.35 -35.84
N SER A 411 13.55 -18.41 -34.50
CA SER A 411 12.72 -17.63 -33.57
C SER A 411 12.85 -16.12 -33.80
N LEU A 412 14.06 -15.59 -33.99
CA LEU A 412 14.30 -14.16 -34.26
C LEU A 412 13.64 -13.69 -35.56
N ARG A 413 13.77 -14.48 -36.64
CA ARG A 413 13.16 -14.15 -37.94
C ARG A 413 11.64 -14.27 -37.89
N GLN A 414 11.13 -15.29 -37.21
CA GLN A 414 9.71 -15.54 -37.04
C GLN A 414 9.05 -14.40 -36.26
N THR A 415 9.62 -14.04 -35.12
CA THR A 415 9.18 -12.93 -34.28
C THR A 415 9.21 -11.61 -35.06
N GLY A 416 10.33 -11.30 -35.73
CA GLY A 416 10.49 -10.05 -36.49
C GLY A 416 9.65 -9.90 -37.75
N SER A 417 9.02 -10.98 -38.25
CA SER A 417 8.21 -10.95 -39.47
C SER A 417 6.88 -10.20 -39.30
N ASN A 418 6.29 -10.21 -38.10
CA ASN A 418 5.04 -9.48 -37.80
C ASN A 418 5.29 -8.34 -36.79
N ARG A 419 5.97 -7.28 -37.25
CA ARG A 419 6.41 -6.15 -36.42
C ARG A 419 5.30 -5.51 -35.58
N LYS A 420 4.06 -5.45 -36.09
CA LYS A 420 2.92 -4.85 -35.37
C LYS A 420 2.45 -5.74 -34.21
N SER A 421 2.29 -7.04 -34.44
CA SER A 421 1.91 -7.99 -33.39
C SER A 421 3.00 -8.14 -32.33
N LEU A 422 4.27 -8.17 -32.76
CA LEU A 422 5.42 -8.17 -31.86
C LEU A 422 5.41 -6.96 -30.94
N GLY A 423 5.23 -5.75 -31.51
CA GLY A 423 5.21 -4.51 -30.73
C GLY A 423 4.10 -4.49 -29.67
N LEU A 424 2.90 -4.98 -30.00
CA LEU A 424 1.79 -5.08 -29.06
C LEU A 424 2.03 -6.08 -27.93
N MET A 425 2.61 -7.25 -28.24
CA MET A 425 2.98 -8.22 -27.21
C MET A 425 4.03 -7.65 -26.26
N ILE A 426 5.13 -7.12 -26.81
CA ILE A 426 6.20 -6.50 -26.01
C ILE A 426 5.64 -5.35 -25.15
N ALA A 427 4.77 -4.50 -25.70
CA ALA A 427 4.14 -3.41 -24.95
C ALA A 427 3.25 -3.93 -23.81
N SER A 428 2.49 -5.00 -24.04
CA SER A 428 1.65 -5.61 -23.01
C SER A 428 2.48 -6.20 -21.86
N PHE A 429 3.60 -6.86 -22.16
CA PHE A 429 4.56 -7.32 -21.14
C PHE A 429 5.19 -6.15 -20.38
N ALA A 430 5.62 -5.11 -21.10
CA ALA A 430 6.25 -3.94 -20.51
C ALA A 430 5.29 -3.25 -19.53
N MET A 431 4.01 -3.09 -19.88
CA MET A 431 3.04 -2.42 -19.00
C MET A 431 2.71 -3.21 -17.73
N ASN A 432 2.74 -4.54 -17.77
CA ASN A 432 2.60 -5.34 -16.55
C ASN A 432 3.78 -5.12 -15.58
N ILE A 433 5.00 -5.02 -16.12
CA ILE A 433 6.20 -4.73 -15.32
C ILE A 433 6.14 -3.31 -14.74
N VAL A 434 5.76 -2.33 -15.56
CA VAL A 434 5.54 -0.94 -15.11
C VAL A 434 4.52 -0.88 -13.98
N LEU A 435 3.44 -1.67 -14.07
CA LEU A 435 2.42 -1.73 -13.02
C LEU A 435 2.97 -2.32 -11.71
N ILE A 436 3.79 -3.37 -11.77
CA ILE A 436 4.44 -3.93 -10.56
C ILE A 436 5.38 -2.90 -9.91
N PHE A 437 6.14 -2.13 -10.70
CA PHE A 437 6.95 -1.00 -10.20
C PHE A 437 6.09 0.08 -9.53
N ALA A 438 4.92 0.38 -10.07
CA ALA A 438 4.05 1.38 -9.47
C ALA A 438 3.51 0.92 -8.10
N PHE A 439 3.09 -0.34 -7.99
CA PHE A 439 2.58 -0.91 -6.74
C PHE A 439 3.67 -1.13 -5.66
N SER A 440 4.92 -1.38 -6.04
CA SER A 440 5.99 -1.55 -5.03
C SER A 440 6.30 -0.29 -4.24
N VAL A 441 6.05 0.90 -4.81
CA VAL A 441 6.19 2.15 -4.06
C VAL A 441 5.23 2.18 -2.87
N MET A 442 4.03 1.60 -3.03
CA MET A 442 3.08 1.48 -1.93
C MET A 442 3.62 0.57 -0.83
N ILE A 443 4.29 -0.53 -1.16
CA ILE A 443 4.95 -1.40 -0.17
C ILE A 443 6.00 -0.60 0.62
N ASN A 444 6.83 0.20 -0.06
CA ASN A 444 7.83 1.04 0.61
C ASN A 444 7.16 2.10 1.50
N PHE A 445 6.07 2.71 1.05
CA PHE A 445 5.30 3.66 1.84
C PHE A 445 4.79 3.03 3.16
N ILE A 446 4.25 1.82 3.07
CA ILE A 446 3.73 1.08 4.23
C ILE A 446 4.87 0.63 5.16
N TYR A 447 5.99 0.19 4.59
CA TYR A 447 7.15 -0.25 5.37
C TYR A 447 7.82 0.89 6.13
N GLU A 448 7.95 2.06 5.50
CA GLU A 448 8.50 3.26 6.13
C GLU A 448 7.54 3.89 7.15
N GLY A 449 6.23 3.83 6.90
CA GLY A 449 5.21 4.32 7.82
C GLY A 449 4.89 3.43 9.02
N SER A 450 5.37 2.19 9.04
CA SER A 450 5.07 1.23 10.10
C SER A 450 6.00 1.37 11.30
N TYR A 451 5.43 1.47 12.51
CA TYR A 451 6.19 1.41 13.76
C TYR A 451 6.68 -0.02 14.04
N PHE A 452 5.94 -1.05 13.64
CA PHE A 452 6.31 -2.44 13.94
C PHE A 452 7.58 -2.94 13.22
N THR A 453 7.83 -2.50 11.99
CA THR A 453 8.91 -3.04 11.15
C THR A 453 10.31 -2.59 11.57
N LYS A 454 10.40 -1.55 12.40
CA LYS A 454 11.67 -0.86 12.65
C LYS A 454 12.42 -1.47 13.84
N PRO A 455 13.69 -1.87 13.67
CA PRO A 455 14.48 -2.54 14.70
C PRO A 455 14.95 -1.62 15.82
N TYR A 456 14.61 -0.33 15.80
CA TYR A 456 14.90 0.62 16.88
C TYR A 456 13.70 0.88 17.79
N ASN A 457 12.51 0.39 17.46
CA ASN A 457 11.32 0.60 18.28
C ASN A 457 11.29 -0.39 19.46
N PRO A 458 11.25 0.09 20.71
CA PRO A 458 11.24 -0.76 21.90
C PRO A 458 9.85 -1.32 22.22
N ASP A 459 9.83 -2.34 23.08
CA ASP A 459 8.62 -2.84 23.75
C ASP A 459 8.36 -2.09 25.06
N ALA A 460 9.43 -1.63 25.72
CA ALA A 460 9.36 -0.79 26.91
C ALA A 460 10.47 0.27 26.88
N SER A 461 10.19 1.48 27.34
CA SER A 461 11.23 2.50 27.57
C SER A 461 11.20 2.99 29.00
N ILE A 462 12.36 2.98 29.65
CA ILE A 462 12.56 3.57 30.97
C ILE A 462 13.12 4.96 30.77
N TYR A 463 12.47 5.94 31.38
CA TYR A 463 12.92 7.33 31.35
C TYR A 463 12.68 8.01 32.70
N ASN A 464 13.34 9.14 32.89
CA ASN A 464 13.27 9.91 34.11
C ASN A 464 12.13 10.95 34.06
N LYS A 465 11.27 10.96 35.08
CA LYS A 465 10.10 11.86 35.21
C LYS A 465 10.48 13.31 35.53
N GLU A 466 11.64 13.56 36.16
CA GLU A 466 12.05 14.87 36.69
C GLU A 466 13.36 15.44 36.07
N GLY A 467 14.01 14.72 35.16
CA GLY A 467 15.28 15.16 34.54
C GLY A 467 16.50 15.20 35.49
N LYS A 468 16.35 14.83 36.77
CA LYS A 468 17.40 14.89 37.81
C LYS A 468 18.23 13.61 38.02
N TYR A 469 17.71 12.44 37.68
CA TYR A 469 18.33 11.13 37.92
C TYR A 469 18.74 10.45 36.61
N TYR A 470 19.98 9.97 36.54
CA TYR A 470 20.44 9.11 35.44
C TYR A 470 20.27 7.63 35.82
N ILE A 471 20.04 6.80 34.81
CA ILE A 471 19.88 5.36 34.97
C ILE A 471 21.28 4.74 34.92
N HIS A 472 21.78 4.30 36.08
CA HIS A 472 23.07 3.63 36.19
C HIS A 472 23.16 2.39 35.29
N ASP A 473 24.38 2.09 34.84
CA ASP A 473 24.73 0.86 34.12
C ASP A 473 24.25 -0.39 34.89
N GLU A 474 24.16 -0.27 36.22
CA GLU A 474 23.63 -1.28 37.12
C GLU A 474 22.13 -1.63 36.93
N VAL A 475 21.38 -0.87 36.15
CA VAL A 475 20.00 -1.25 35.82
C VAL A 475 19.98 -1.98 34.48
N LYS A 476 20.86 -1.58 33.54
CA LYS A 476 20.97 -2.18 32.20
C LYS A 476 21.35 -3.66 32.26
N TRP A 477 22.47 -4.02 32.90
CA TRP A 477 22.93 -5.42 33.03
C TRP A 477 21.88 -6.35 33.69
N LYS A 478 21.20 -5.90 34.75
CA LYS A 478 20.15 -6.68 35.44
C LYS A 478 18.95 -6.97 34.52
N ILE A 479 18.61 -6.04 33.63
CA ILE A 479 17.52 -6.23 32.67
C ILE A 479 17.97 -7.15 31.54
N GLU A 480 19.22 -7.03 31.08
CA GLU A 480 19.81 -7.93 30.07
C GLU A 480 19.88 -9.39 30.55
N GLU A 481 20.06 -9.63 31.86
CA GLU A 481 20.06 -10.98 32.44
C GLU A 481 18.67 -11.63 32.52
N ILE A 482 17.58 -10.88 32.33
CA ILE A 482 16.23 -11.43 32.38
C ILE A 482 16.01 -12.36 31.18
N SER A 483 15.74 -13.63 31.46
CA SER A 483 15.33 -14.61 30.45
C SER A 483 14.07 -14.13 29.73
N GLY A 484 14.22 -13.74 28.46
CA GLY A 484 13.13 -13.22 27.64
C GLY A 484 13.41 -11.82 27.08
N VAL A 485 14.42 -11.11 27.55
CA VAL A 485 14.88 -9.84 26.94
C VAL A 485 15.79 -10.15 25.74
N GLU A 486 15.51 -9.53 24.59
CA GLU A 486 16.30 -9.68 23.35
C GLU A 486 17.48 -8.71 23.32
N SER A 487 17.23 -7.46 23.68
CA SER A 487 18.24 -6.39 23.68
C SER A 487 17.82 -5.25 24.60
N VAL A 488 18.79 -4.65 25.30
CA VAL A 488 18.62 -3.40 26.04
C VAL A 488 19.57 -2.36 25.46
N VAL A 489 19.01 -1.26 24.97
CA VAL A 489 19.76 -0.20 24.31
C VAL A 489 19.64 1.07 25.12
N GLY A 490 20.79 1.63 25.51
CA GLY A 490 20.85 2.82 26.35
C GLY A 490 21.21 4.06 25.54
N ARG A 491 20.68 5.21 25.93
CA ARG A 491 20.98 6.51 25.32
C ARG A 491 21.34 7.52 26.38
N LYS A 492 22.47 8.21 26.18
CA LYS A 492 22.89 9.37 26.97
C LYS A 492 22.61 10.61 26.14
N VAL A 493 21.94 11.59 26.75
CA VAL A 493 21.51 12.81 26.07
C VAL A 493 21.96 14.01 26.88
N ASN A 494 22.63 14.96 26.24
CA ASN A 494 22.96 16.24 26.86
C ASN A 494 23.07 17.35 25.80
N ASN A 495 22.85 18.60 26.22
CA ASN A 495 23.09 19.76 25.37
C ASN A 495 24.59 20.07 25.30
N ALA A 496 25.03 20.56 24.17
CA ALA A 496 26.39 21.03 23.92
C ALA A 496 26.39 22.12 22.84
N GLU A 497 27.56 22.67 22.54
CA GLU A 497 27.75 23.63 21.46
C GLU A 497 28.68 23.03 20.41
N LEU A 498 28.30 23.18 19.13
CA LEU A 498 29.14 22.86 17.98
C LEU A 498 29.71 24.16 17.42
N GLU A 499 31.02 24.25 17.24
CA GLU A 499 31.67 25.40 16.62
C GLU A 499 32.34 25.01 15.30
N LYS A 500 32.04 25.76 14.24
CA LYS A 500 32.72 25.67 12.94
C LYS A 500 33.09 27.07 12.46
N ASN A 501 34.37 27.31 12.19
CA ASN A 501 34.88 28.60 11.67
C ASN A 501 34.39 29.83 12.46
N GLY A 502 34.21 29.70 13.78
CA GLY A 502 33.71 30.76 14.67
C GLY A 502 32.18 30.90 14.76
N ASN A 503 31.41 30.12 14.00
CA ASN A 503 29.96 30.03 14.16
C ASN A 503 29.62 28.95 15.18
N VAL A 504 28.85 29.31 16.21
CA VAL A 504 28.42 28.42 17.29
C VAL A 504 26.97 28.00 17.08
N PHE A 505 26.72 26.71 17.13
CA PHE A 505 25.41 26.07 17.01
C PHE A 505 25.07 25.36 18.31
N SER A 506 23.88 25.62 18.87
CA SER A 506 23.36 24.81 19.98
C SER A 506 23.03 23.42 19.45
N THR A 507 23.57 22.38 20.10
CA THR A 507 23.36 20.99 19.70
C THR A 507 22.92 20.09 20.83
N LEU A 508 22.09 19.10 20.50
CA LEU A 508 21.77 17.98 21.38
C LEU A 508 22.65 16.79 21.00
N LEU A 509 23.57 16.44 21.91
CA LEU A 509 24.41 15.25 21.78
C LEU A 509 23.63 14.01 22.21
N VAL A 510 23.68 12.96 21.38
CA VAL A 510 23.09 11.66 21.72
C VAL A 510 24.12 10.56 21.51
N SER A 511 24.36 9.76 22.55
CA SER A 511 25.29 8.64 22.48
C SER A 511 24.66 7.43 21.78
N TYR A 512 25.40 6.84 20.85
CA TYR A 512 24.99 5.64 20.13
C TYR A 512 25.99 4.50 20.35
N ASP A 513 25.47 3.28 20.47
CA ASP A 513 26.23 2.04 20.44
C ASP A 513 26.38 1.50 19.02
N LYS A 514 27.13 0.41 18.88
CA LYS A 514 27.37 -0.25 17.58
C LYS A 514 26.06 -0.65 16.88
N GLN A 515 25.12 -1.22 17.63
CA GLN A 515 23.86 -1.74 17.08
C GLN A 515 22.98 -0.59 16.57
N GLN A 516 22.96 0.53 17.28
CA GLN A 516 22.24 1.71 16.88
C GLN A 516 22.85 2.37 15.63
N PHE A 517 24.19 2.39 15.47
CA PHE A 517 24.81 2.89 14.24
C PHE A 517 24.44 2.05 13.01
N GLU A 518 24.36 0.72 13.14
CA GLU A 518 23.92 -0.18 12.07
C GLU A 518 22.48 0.14 11.61
N TRP A 519 21.59 0.56 12.51
CA TRP A 519 20.21 0.91 12.18
C TRP A 519 20.05 2.18 11.32
N ILE A 520 21.05 3.07 11.32
CA ILE A 520 20.95 4.37 10.64
C ILE A 520 21.63 4.36 9.26
N GLU A 521 22.32 3.28 8.87
CA GLU A 521 23.01 3.19 7.58
C GLU A 521 22.09 3.51 6.38
N SER A 522 20.80 3.16 6.48
CA SER A 522 19.81 3.43 5.44
C SER A 522 19.39 4.92 5.33
N LYS A 523 19.67 5.74 6.35
CA LYS A 523 19.21 7.15 6.47
C LYS A 523 20.26 8.20 6.12
N ILE A 524 21.50 7.80 5.86
CA ILE A 524 22.59 8.71 5.50
C ILE A 524 22.38 9.26 4.09
N ILE A 525 22.42 10.60 3.98
CA ILE A 525 22.30 11.31 2.70
C ILE A 525 23.67 11.39 2.02
N SER A 526 24.67 11.81 2.79
CA SER A 526 26.02 12.09 2.33
C SER A 526 27.03 11.49 3.30
N GLY A 527 28.12 10.95 2.77
CA GLY A 527 29.14 10.22 3.53
C GLY A 527 28.96 8.70 3.45
N LYS A 528 30.02 7.97 3.81
CA LYS A 528 29.97 6.51 3.96
C LYS A 528 30.12 6.21 5.44
N LEU A 529 29.14 5.52 6.03
CA LEU A 529 29.21 5.10 7.42
C LEU A 529 30.45 4.22 7.62
N ASN A 530 31.38 4.67 8.45
CA ASN A 530 32.48 3.84 8.91
C ASN A 530 32.32 3.64 10.43
N ILE A 531 31.62 2.57 10.80
CA ILE A 531 31.30 2.26 12.20
C ILE A 531 32.57 2.17 13.06
N GLY A 532 33.69 1.70 12.50
CA GLY A 532 34.97 1.65 13.22
C GLY A 532 35.44 3.03 13.69
N ARG A 533 35.47 4.01 12.78
CA ARG A 533 35.89 5.40 13.08
C ARG A 533 34.93 6.15 13.99
N LEU A 534 33.63 5.89 13.84
CA LEU A 534 32.60 6.43 14.74
C LEU A 534 32.82 5.92 16.17
N LEU A 535 33.06 4.60 16.34
CA LEU A 535 33.32 3.99 17.64
C LEU A 535 34.65 4.43 18.27
N GLU A 536 35.66 4.71 17.43
CA GLU A 536 36.95 5.30 17.86
C GLU A 536 36.82 6.78 18.24
N GLY A 537 35.71 7.45 17.88
CA GLY A 537 35.45 8.85 18.18
C GLY A 537 36.10 9.83 17.22
N GLU A 538 36.55 9.39 16.05
CA GLU A 538 37.14 10.26 15.02
C GLU A 538 36.08 11.01 14.21
N GLU A 539 34.93 10.36 14.02
CA GLU A 539 33.83 10.85 13.19
C GLU A 539 32.56 11.06 14.02
N ILE A 540 31.73 12.01 13.59
CA ILE A 540 30.38 12.25 14.11
C ILE A 540 29.34 12.30 13.00
N LEU A 541 28.07 12.11 13.36
CA LEU A 541 26.95 12.27 12.44
C LEU A 541 26.10 13.48 12.86
N VAL A 542 25.73 14.32 11.90
CA VAL A 542 25.00 15.56 12.14
C VAL A 542 23.73 15.64 11.29
N ASP A 543 22.77 16.46 11.72
CA ASP A 543 21.55 16.74 10.97
C ASP A 543 21.81 17.49 9.66
N GLU A 544 20.95 17.33 8.65
CA GLU A 544 20.92 18.15 7.44
C GLU A 544 20.63 19.61 7.79
N GLU A 545 19.80 19.85 8.82
CA GLU A 545 19.49 21.20 9.32
C GLU A 545 20.71 21.92 9.92
N SER A 546 21.79 21.21 10.22
CA SER A 546 23.03 21.82 10.72
C SER A 546 23.75 22.68 9.68
N GLY A 547 23.49 22.47 8.38
CA GLY A 547 24.23 23.09 7.28
C GLY A 547 25.70 22.64 7.17
N LEU A 548 26.11 21.60 7.90
CA LEU A 548 27.44 21.00 7.85
C LEU A 548 27.53 19.95 6.74
N GLU A 549 28.71 19.85 6.11
CA GLU A 549 29.03 18.91 5.05
C GLU A 549 30.01 17.84 5.54
N VAL A 550 30.05 16.70 4.83
CA VAL A 550 30.96 15.60 5.15
C VAL A 550 32.41 16.01 4.95
N GLY A 551 33.25 15.75 5.95
CA GLY A 551 34.66 16.13 5.96
C GLY A 551 34.93 17.47 6.66
N ASP A 552 33.89 18.18 7.11
CA ASP A 552 34.08 19.37 7.95
C ASP A 552 34.69 19.00 9.30
N GLU A 553 35.70 19.77 9.72
CA GLU A 553 36.22 19.75 11.09
C GLU A 553 35.36 20.65 11.98
N VAL A 554 34.85 20.09 13.07
CA VAL A 554 34.02 20.81 14.04
C VAL A 554 34.52 20.60 15.46
N LEU A 555 34.37 21.63 16.29
CA LEU A 555 34.72 21.59 17.71
C LEU A 555 33.45 21.38 18.52
N ILE A 556 33.36 20.27 19.24
CA ILE A 556 32.26 20.02 20.18
C ILE A 556 32.68 20.52 21.56
N LYS A 557 31.95 21.49 22.10
CA LYS A 557 32.10 22.05 23.45
C LYS A 557 31.01 21.51 24.35
N GLY A 558 31.38 20.63 25.27
CA GLY A 558 30.45 20.11 26.28
C GLY A 558 30.21 21.11 27.41
N ASN A 559 29.09 20.99 28.11
CA ASN A 559 28.74 21.83 29.27
C ASN A 559 29.78 21.75 30.41
N GLY A 560 30.63 20.72 30.43
CA GLY A 560 31.74 20.57 31.39
C GLY A 560 33.02 21.32 31.03
N GLY A 561 33.05 22.07 29.92
CA GLY A 561 34.22 22.86 29.47
C GLY A 561 35.24 22.10 28.62
N ASN A 562 35.03 20.79 28.39
CA ASN A 562 35.86 20.01 27.47
C ASN A 562 35.52 20.35 26.01
N THR A 563 36.55 20.56 25.20
CA THR A 563 36.42 20.83 23.75
C THR A 563 37.14 19.74 22.98
N ILE A 564 36.46 19.07 22.06
CA ILE A 564 37.02 17.99 21.24
C ILE A 564 36.81 18.30 19.77
N ALA A 565 37.87 18.16 18.97
CA ALA A 565 37.82 18.29 17.52
C ALA A 565 37.40 16.95 16.89
N CYS A 566 36.38 16.97 16.05
CA CYS A 566 35.87 15.79 15.34
C CYS A 566 35.60 16.13 13.88
N VAL A 567 35.56 15.11 13.03
CA VAL A 567 35.20 15.27 11.61
C VAL A 567 33.76 14.82 11.39
N VAL A 568 33.01 15.55 10.57
CA VAL A 568 31.69 15.11 10.13
C VAL A 568 31.83 13.93 9.16
N GLY A 569 31.52 12.72 9.63
CA GLY A 569 31.61 11.48 8.84
C GLY A 569 30.36 11.23 7.97
N GLY A 570 29.23 11.83 8.34
CA GLY A 570 27.98 11.68 7.59
C GLY A 570 26.90 12.67 8.00
N VAL A 571 26.01 12.99 7.05
CA VAL A 571 24.87 13.90 7.26
C VAL A 571 23.57 13.11 7.13
N LEU A 572 22.67 13.31 8.10
CA LEU A 572 21.40 12.61 8.25
C LEU A 572 20.24 13.54 7.94
N ARG A 573 19.22 13.05 7.22
CA ARG A 573 18.05 13.87 6.82
C ARG A 573 17.04 14.09 7.94
N ASN A 574 16.95 13.12 8.85
CA ASN A 574 16.12 13.22 10.02
C ASN A 574 16.57 12.19 11.06
N PHE A 575 16.44 12.54 12.35
CA PHE A 575 16.70 11.61 13.44
C PHE A 575 15.49 10.71 13.69
N PRO A 576 15.68 9.44 14.12
CA PRO A 576 14.57 8.54 14.46
C PRO A 576 13.70 9.02 15.64
N TYR A 577 14.03 10.13 16.29
CA TYR A 577 13.32 10.70 17.43
C TYR A 577 13.14 12.21 17.20
N ASP A 578 11.91 12.64 16.97
CA ASP A 578 11.59 14.01 16.53
C ASP A 578 11.18 14.90 17.72
N SER A 579 11.79 16.08 17.82
CA SER A 579 11.53 17.16 18.78
C SER A 579 12.18 18.45 18.27
N ALA A 580 11.53 19.61 18.48
CA ALA A 580 11.49 20.66 17.46
C ALA A 580 12.62 21.71 17.40
N ASP A 581 13.62 21.76 18.30
CA ASP A 581 14.38 23.04 18.46
C ASP A 581 15.92 22.97 18.63
N SER A 582 16.62 21.92 18.18
CA SER A 582 18.10 21.89 18.26
C SER A 582 18.77 21.02 17.20
N VAL A 583 19.91 21.47 16.64
CA VAL A 583 20.77 20.66 15.77
C VAL A 583 21.20 19.41 16.52
N ARG A 584 20.99 18.22 15.98
CA ARG A 584 21.37 16.97 16.67
C ARG A 584 22.70 16.43 16.16
N CYS A 585 23.47 15.89 17.09
CA CYS A 585 24.76 15.27 16.81
C CYS A 585 24.83 13.88 17.46
N LEU A 586 25.09 12.85 16.65
CA LEU A 586 25.34 11.48 17.12
C LEU A 586 26.81 11.20 17.16
N LEU A 587 27.21 10.54 18.23
CA LEU A 587 28.57 10.14 18.49
C LEU A 587 28.59 8.86 19.30
N ALA A 588 29.71 8.15 19.27
CA ALA A 588 29.88 6.96 20.09
C ALA A 588 29.88 7.31 21.58
N GLU A 589 29.44 6.34 22.41
CA GLU A 589 29.44 6.47 23.87
C GLU A 589 30.80 6.90 24.44
N ALA A 590 31.90 6.40 23.86
CA ALA A 590 33.26 6.75 24.28
C ALA A 590 33.56 8.24 24.08
N LEU A 591 33.23 8.79 22.90
CA LEU A 591 33.39 10.22 22.61
C LEU A 591 32.45 11.06 23.49
N PHE A 592 31.25 10.57 23.78
CA PHE A 592 30.28 11.28 24.60
C PHE A 592 30.81 11.48 26.02
N GLN A 593 31.41 10.45 26.59
CA GLN A 593 32.04 10.52 27.90
C GLN A 593 33.22 11.48 27.94
N GLN A 594 33.98 11.60 26.84
CA GLN A 594 35.09 12.56 26.77
C GLN A 594 34.59 14.02 26.72
N VAL A 595 33.53 14.29 25.95
CA VAL A 595 32.97 15.64 25.77
C VAL A 595 32.20 16.11 27.02
N VAL A 596 31.31 15.27 27.55
CA VAL A 596 30.34 15.65 28.58
C VAL A 596 30.78 15.22 29.98
N GLY A 597 31.62 14.19 30.08
CA GLY A 597 31.95 13.51 31.33
C GLY A 597 31.14 12.24 31.53
N ASN A 598 31.37 11.56 32.66
CA ASN A 598 30.74 10.28 32.96
C ASN A 598 29.30 10.50 33.45
N MET A 599 28.36 10.48 32.51
CA MET A 599 26.92 10.53 32.75
C MET A 599 26.34 9.15 32.49
N ASP A 600 25.41 8.69 33.35
CA ASP A 600 24.68 7.45 33.08
C ASP A 600 23.56 7.67 32.06
N TYR A 601 22.77 6.63 31.78
CA TYR A 601 21.77 6.65 30.72
C TYR A 601 20.59 7.57 31.03
N SER A 602 20.16 8.36 30.05
CA SER A 602 18.95 9.18 30.13
C SER A 602 17.70 8.35 29.82
N ILE A 603 17.83 7.38 28.89
CA ILE A 603 16.74 6.50 28.44
C ILE A 603 17.31 5.09 28.26
N LEU A 604 16.57 4.07 28.71
CA LEU A 604 16.82 2.66 28.38
C LEU A 604 15.63 2.12 27.59
N ASP A 605 15.90 1.62 26.38
CA ASP A 605 14.95 1.00 25.48
C ASP A 605 15.11 -0.52 25.52
N ILE A 606 14.03 -1.24 25.74
CA ILE A 606 14.05 -2.68 26.01
C ILE A 606 13.19 -3.39 24.98
N ARG A 607 13.70 -4.50 24.44
CA ARG A 607 12.98 -5.40 23.55
C ARG A 607 12.81 -6.78 24.17
N PHE A 608 11.63 -7.36 24.00
CA PHE A 608 11.31 -8.69 24.46
C PHE A 608 11.35 -9.69 23.30
N SER A 609 11.93 -10.86 23.55
CA SER A 609 12.01 -11.98 22.61
C SER A 609 10.78 -12.91 22.70
N LYS A 610 10.36 -13.27 23.94
CA LYS A 610 9.18 -14.12 24.28
C LYS A 610 8.72 -13.88 25.73
N GLY A 611 7.44 -14.10 26.02
CA GLY A 611 6.92 -14.08 27.40
C GLY A 611 6.68 -12.67 27.96
N ASN A 612 6.05 -11.79 27.17
CA ASN A 612 5.96 -10.36 27.45
C ASN A 612 5.41 -10.00 28.84
N GLU A 613 4.45 -10.75 29.39
CA GLU A 613 3.88 -10.47 30.71
C GLU A 613 4.84 -10.84 31.85
N GLU A 614 5.44 -12.03 31.83
CA GLU A 614 6.38 -12.49 32.86
C GLU A 614 7.63 -11.59 32.91
N VAL A 615 8.16 -11.24 31.74
CA VAL A 615 9.32 -10.32 31.62
C VAL A 615 8.96 -8.94 32.15
N TRP A 616 7.75 -8.44 31.88
CA TRP A 616 7.28 -7.16 32.39
C TRP A 616 7.17 -7.12 33.92
N GLU A 617 6.64 -8.18 34.54
CA GLU A 617 6.56 -8.29 36.00
C GLU A 617 7.93 -8.35 36.67
N LEU A 618 8.90 -9.05 36.07
CA LEU A 618 10.27 -9.11 36.57
C LEU A 618 10.98 -7.76 36.42
N MET A 619 10.80 -7.10 35.28
CA MET A 619 11.38 -5.80 34.96
C MET A 619 10.88 -4.71 35.93
N THR A 620 9.56 -4.66 36.17
CA THR A 620 8.95 -3.68 37.09
C THR A 620 9.41 -3.83 38.54
N LYS A 621 9.82 -5.03 38.97
CA LYS A 621 10.41 -5.26 40.30
C LYS A 621 11.86 -4.77 40.44
N ILE A 622 12.61 -4.74 39.33
CA ILE A 622 14.03 -4.34 39.31
C ILE A 622 14.18 -2.83 39.24
N ILE A 623 13.23 -2.15 38.60
CA ILE A 623 13.28 -0.71 38.35
C ILE A 623 12.83 0.05 39.62
N PRO A 624 13.67 0.93 40.17
CA PRO A 624 13.28 1.79 41.30
C PRO A 624 12.09 2.70 40.95
N GLU A 625 11.18 2.93 41.91
CA GLU A 625 9.95 3.74 41.72
C GLU A 625 10.17 5.18 41.23
N LYS A 626 11.41 5.70 41.35
CA LYS A 626 11.78 7.03 40.83
C LYS A 626 11.83 7.14 39.30
N PHE A 627 11.80 6.01 38.58
CA PHE A 627 11.81 5.98 37.11
C PHE A 627 10.44 5.63 36.56
N SER A 628 10.06 6.24 35.43
CA SER A 628 8.83 5.93 34.72
C SER A 628 9.10 4.94 33.60
N ILE A 629 8.16 4.02 33.39
CA ILE A 629 8.22 2.99 32.36
C ILE A 629 7.08 3.26 31.39
N PHE A 630 7.41 3.40 30.11
CA PHE A 630 6.43 3.46 29.03
C PHE A 630 6.22 2.08 28.42
N ASP A 631 4.98 1.62 28.34
CA ASP A 631 4.63 0.36 27.67
C ASP A 631 4.28 0.60 26.19
N TYR A 632 5.11 0.12 25.28
CA TYR A 632 4.87 0.19 23.84
C TYR A 632 4.29 -1.10 23.27
N ARG A 633 4.12 -2.17 24.05
CA ARG A 633 3.71 -3.50 23.52
C ARG A 633 2.36 -3.45 22.82
N GLN A 634 1.36 -2.84 23.45
CA GLN A 634 0.03 -2.71 22.88
C GLN A 634 0.04 -1.85 21.60
N LYS A 635 0.73 -0.70 21.63
CA LYS A 635 0.91 0.17 20.47
C LYS A 635 1.65 -0.53 19.31
N LYS A 636 2.63 -1.36 19.63
CA LYS A 636 3.39 -2.16 18.66
C LYS A 636 2.52 -3.25 18.04
N GLU A 637 1.65 -3.89 18.82
CA GLU A 637 0.68 -4.87 18.34
C GLU A 637 -0.39 -4.23 17.44
N GLU A 638 -0.94 -3.09 17.83
CA GLU A 638 -1.84 -2.28 17.01
C GLU A 638 -1.18 -1.88 15.67
N SER A 639 0.06 -1.38 15.71
CA SER A 639 0.78 -1.01 14.50
C SER A 639 1.15 -2.22 13.63
N LYS A 640 1.48 -3.37 14.22
CA LYS A 640 1.69 -4.63 13.50
C LYS A 640 0.43 -5.04 12.75
N ASN A 641 -0.72 -4.93 13.40
CA ASN A 641 -2.01 -5.29 12.85
C ASN A 641 -2.42 -4.36 11.69
N GLN A 642 -2.18 -3.05 11.83
CA GLN A 642 -2.33 -2.08 10.73
C GLN A 642 -1.41 -2.40 9.55
N PHE A 643 -0.13 -2.66 9.83
CA PHE A 643 0.85 -3.02 8.80
C PHE A 643 0.42 -4.27 8.03
N LEU A 644 0.02 -5.34 8.73
CA LEU A 644 -0.41 -6.58 8.08
C LEU A 644 -1.67 -6.37 7.24
N THR A 645 -2.62 -5.58 7.72
CA THR A 645 -3.85 -5.24 6.98
C THR A 645 -3.51 -4.59 5.65
N MET A 646 -2.74 -3.51 5.70
CA MET A 646 -2.36 -2.75 4.52
C MET A 646 -1.44 -3.54 3.57
N ALA A 647 -0.49 -4.31 4.13
CA ALA A 647 0.41 -5.16 3.35
C ALA A 647 -0.35 -6.19 2.52
N VAL A 648 -1.38 -6.82 3.09
CA VAL A 648 -2.11 -7.86 2.35
C VAL A 648 -2.98 -7.28 1.23
N PHE A 649 -3.54 -6.07 1.37
CA PHE A 649 -4.19 -5.41 0.23
C PHE A 649 -3.19 -5.21 -0.92
N VAL A 650 -1.98 -4.73 -0.63
CA VAL A 650 -0.94 -4.49 -1.65
C VAL A 650 -0.40 -5.78 -2.26
N TYR A 651 -0.10 -6.80 -1.45
CA TYR A 651 0.33 -8.10 -1.96
C TYR A 651 -0.80 -8.82 -2.71
N GLY A 652 -2.06 -8.61 -2.31
CA GLY A 652 -3.25 -9.04 -3.04
C GLY A 652 -3.28 -8.44 -4.44
N PHE A 653 -3.09 -7.12 -4.57
CA PHE A 653 -2.97 -6.46 -5.88
C PHE A 653 -1.83 -7.05 -6.71
N CYS A 654 -0.63 -7.21 -6.13
CA CYS A 654 0.51 -7.83 -6.82
C CYS A 654 0.19 -9.25 -7.32
N GLY A 655 -0.49 -10.05 -6.50
CA GLY A 655 -0.94 -11.39 -6.86
C GLY A 655 -1.92 -11.38 -8.04
N THR A 656 -2.89 -10.47 -8.05
CA THR A 656 -3.84 -10.35 -9.17
C THR A 656 -3.15 -9.98 -10.48
N ILE A 657 -2.18 -9.05 -10.43
CA ILE A 657 -1.37 -8.63 -11.59
C ILE A 657 -0.58 -9.81 -12.16
N ILE A 658 0.07 -10.59 -11.29
CA ILE A 658 0.85 -11.78 -11.70
C ILE A 658 -0.07 -12.81 -12.36
N ALA A 659 -1.23 -13.11 -11.76
CA ALA A 659 -2.19 -14.06 -12.31
C ALA A 659 -2.66 -13.64 -13.71
N VAL A 660 -3.06 -12.37 -13.89
CA VAL A 660 -3.53 -11.83 -15.16
C VAL A 660 -2.42 -11.80 -16.20
N THR A 661 -1.20 -11.49 -15.77
CA THR A 661 0.00 -11.56 -16.63
C THR A 661 0.20 -12.96 -17.16
N ILE A 662 0.16 -13.99 -16.30
CA ILE A 662 0.28 -15.39 -16.71
C ILE A 662 -0.80 -15.75 -17.75
N PHE A 663 -2.06 -15.42 -17.48
CA PHE A 663 -3.16 -15.68 -18.43
C PHE A 663 -2.95 -15.01 -19.78
N ASN A 664 -2.51 -13.74 -19.78
CA ASN A 664 -2.20 -13.00 -21.00
C ASN A 664 -1.07 -13.67 -21.78
N ILE A 665 0.00 -14.09 -21.11
CA ILE A 665 1.14 -14.77 -21.75
C ILE A 665 0.69 -16.09 -22.36
N ILE A 666 -0.05 -16.93 -21.62
CA ILE A 666 -0.57 -18.21 -22.12
C ILE A 666 -1.38 -17.97 -23.40
N ASN A 667 -2.22 -16.93 -23.41
CA ASN A 667 -3.00 -16.57 -24.58
C ASN A 667 -2.10 -16.16 -25.76
N CYS A 668 -1.17 -15.24 -25.53
CA CYS A 668 -0.21 -14.77 -26.54
C CYS A 668 0.57 -15.93 -27.16
N MET A 669 1.09 -16.83 -26.34
CA MET A 669 1.88 -17.98 -26.80
C MET A 669 1.02 -19.01 -27.53
N SER A 670 -0.17 -19.33 -27.00
CA SER A 670 -1.11 -20.27 -27.64
C SER A 670 -1.43 -19.84 -29.06
N ILE A 671 -1.66 -18.55 -29.23
CA ILE A 671 -1.93 -17.94 -30.52
C ILE A 671 -0.68 -17.95 -31.41
N SER A 672 0.48 -17.54 -30.89
CA SER A 672 1.69 -17.49 -31.73
C SER A 672 2.01 -18.88 -32.28
N VAL A 673 1.83 -19.90 -31.43
CA VAL A 673 1.95 -21.30 -31.85
C VAL A 673 0.96 -21.62 -32.97
N TRP A 674 -0.32 -21.25 -32.85
CA TRP A 674 -1.34 -21.48 -33.89
C TRP A 674 -1.02 -20.82 -35.24
N ASN A 675 -0.62 -19.54 -35.23
CA ASN A 675 -0.26 -18.82 -36.45
C ASN A 675 0.96 -19.41 -37.15
N ASN A 676 1.78 -20.14 -36.41
CA ASN A 676 3.02 -20.72 -36.91
C ASN A 676 2.97 -22.24 -37.08
N MET A 677 1.81 -22.89 -36.89
CA MET A 677 1.65 -24.34 -37.02
C MET A 677 2.13 -24.87 -38.36
N LYS A 678 1.82 -24.18 -39.48
CA LYS A 678 2.29 -24.55 -40.82
C LYS A 678 3.84 -24.60 -40.89
N LYS A 679 4.52 -23.64 -40.24
CA LYS A 679 6.00 -23.58 -40.19
C LYS A 679 6.58 -24.71 -39.36
N TYR A 680 5.97 -25.04 -38.22
CA TYR A 680 6.41 -26.19 -37.41
C TYR A 680 6.18 -27.52 -38.12
N GLY A 681 5.07 -27.65 -38.86
CA GLY A 681 4.80 -28.80 -39.73
C GLY A 681 5.86 -28.98 -40.82
N MET A 682 6.27 -27.89 -41.48
CA MET A 682 7.39 -27.92 -42.45
C MET A 682 8.72 -28.32 -41.79
N ILE A 683 9.04 -27.80 -40.61
CA ILE A 683 10.26 -28.19 -39.87
C ILE A 683 10.24 -29.69 -39.57
N CYS A 684 9.10 -30.24 -39.14
CA CYS A 684 8.95 -31.67 -38.90
C CYS A 684 9.05 -32.49 -40.20
N ALA A 685 8.51 -31.99 -41.32
CA ALA A 685 8.57 -32.66 -42.61
C ALA A 685 10.00 -32.77 -43.18
N VAL A 686 10.85 -31.77 -42.90
CA VAL A 686 12.28 -31.78 -43.28
C VAL A 686 13.14 -32.63 -42.33
N GLY A 687 12.55 -33.26 -41.31
CA GLY A 687 13.24 -34.15 -40.36
C GLY A 687 13.56 -33.51 -39.01
N GLY A 688 13.00 -32.34 -38.70
CA GLY A 688 13.13 -31.71 -37.39
C GLY A 688 12.42 -32.49 -36.28
N THR A 689 13.02 -32.51 -35.08
CA THR A 689 12.43 -33.23 -33.93
C THR A 689 11.43 -32.38 -33.16
N THR A 690 10.48 -33.03 -32.47
CA THR A 690 9.54 -32.32 -31.57
C THR A 690 10.27 -31.52 -30.48
N LYS A 691 11.43 -31.99 -30.01
CA LYS A 691 12.30 -31.25 -29.06
C LYS A 691 12.82 -29.94 -29.65
N GLN A 692 13.18 -29.91 -30.93
CA GLN A 692 13.60 -28.68 -31.62
C GLN A 692 12.44 -27.68 -31.73
N CYS A 693 11.22 -28.15 -32.08
CA CYS A 693 10.04 -27.29 -32.07
C CYS A 693 9.76 -26.70 -30.69
N LYS A 694 9.91 -27.49 -29.61
CA LYS A 694 9.75 -26.96 -28.25
C LYS A 694 10.75 -25.86 -27.93
N LYS A 695 12.02 -26.06 -28.30
CA LYS A 695 13.08 -25.08 -28.09
C LYS A 695 12.82 -23.77 -28.84
N ILE A 696 12.31 -23.86 -30.08
CA ILE A 696 11.93 -22.68 -30.87
C ILE A 696 10.82 -21.86 -30.19
N VAL A 697 9.77 -22.53 -29.69
CA VAL A 697 8.65 -21.87 -28.98
C VAL A 697 9.11 -21.25 -27.66
N ILE A 698 9.95 -21.93 -26.88
CA ILE A 698 10.50 -21.36 -25.64
C ILE A 698 11.39 -20.15 -25.94
N LEU A 699 12.25 -20.23 -26.97
CA LEU A 699 13.09 -19.10 -27.38
C LEU A 699 12.26 -17.91 -27.86
N GLU A 700 11.15 -18.15 -28.56
CA GLU A 700 10.21 -17.11 -28.94
C GLU A 700 9.56 -16.45 -27.72
N ALA A 701 9.11 -17.25 -26.74
CA ALA A 701 8.57 -16.73 -25.49
C ALA A 701 9.58 -15.87 -24.72
N LEU A 702 10.83 -16.33 -24.66
CA LEU A 702 11.93 -15.59 -24.03
C LEU A 702 12.26 -14.29 -24.75
N LEU A 703 12.19 -14.24 -26.08
CA LEU A 703 12.40 -13.00 -26.83
C LEU A 703 11.34 -11.94 -26.51
N TYR A 704 10.07 -12.36 -26.38
CA TYR A 704 9.00 -11.45 -25.95
C TYR A 704 9.19 -10.99 -24.50
N ALA A 705 9.54 -11.91 -23.60
CA ALA A 705 9.80 -11.61 -22.20
C ALA A 705 11.00 -10.66 -22.01
N CYS A 706 12.11 -10.88 -22.71
CA CYS A 706 13.28 -10.02 -22.64
C CYS A 706 13.01 -8.64 -23.27
N GLY A 707 12.33 -8.59 -24.42
CA GLY A 707 11.97 -7.31 -25.05
C GLY A 707 11.00 -6.49 -24.20
N GLY A 708 9.96 -7.15 -23.66
CA GLY A 708 9.02 -6.54 -22.73
C GLY A 708 9.66 -6.15 -21.41
N GLY A 709 10.58 -6.99 -20.89
CA GLY A 709 11.38 -6.73 -19.71
C GLY A 709 12.25 -5.49 -19.84
N ALA A 710 13.01 -5.38 -20.93
CA ALA A 710 13.86 -4.23 -21.18
C ALA A 710 13.05 -2.92 -21.28
N LEU A 711 11.95 -2.92 -22.04
CA LEU A 711 11.09 -1.74 -22.14
C LEU A 711 10.34 -1.44 -20.83
N GLY A 712 9.89 -2.47 -20.12
CA GLY A 712 9.18 -2.35 -18.86
C GLY A 712 10.07 -1.77 -17.76
N ILE A 713 11.33 -2.17 -17.69
CA ILE A 713 12.33 -1.59 -16.77
C ILE A 713 12.67 -0.15 -17.18
N ALA A 714 12.87 0.10 -18.48
CA ALA A 714 13.19 1.42 -18.99
C ALA A 714 12.11 2.47 -18.69
N ILE A 715 10.83 2.08 -18.67
CA ILE A 715 9.70 2.96 -18.33
C ILE A 715 9.40 2.90 -16.81
N GLY A 716 9.49 1.72 -16.22
CA GLY A 716 9.11 1.44 -14.84
C GLY A 716 10.06 2.05 -13.81
N VAL A 717 11.37 2.07 -14.06
CA VAL A 717 12.34 2.68 -13.13
C VAL A 717 12.15 4.20 -13.00
N PRO A 718 12.02 4.98 -14.10
CA PRO A 718 11.69 6.41 -13.99
C PRO A 718 10.34 6.66 -13.29
N LEU A 719 9.32 5.85 -13.58
CA LEU A 719 8.03 5.96 -12.90
C LEU A 719 8.16 5.65 -11.40
N HIS A 720 8.90 4.60 -11.04
CA HIS A 720 9.17 4.24 -9.66
C HIS A 720 9.91 5.37 -8.93
N TYR A 721 10.91 5.99 -9.55
CA TYR A 721 11.59 7.17 -9.01
C TYR A 721 10.62 8.34 -8.76
N TYR A 722 9.78 8.65 -9.75
CA TYR A 722 8.78 9.73 -9.63
C TYR A 722 7.79 9.46 -8.48
N LEU A 723 7.22 8.26 -8.42
CA LEU A 723 6.27 7.88 -7.38
C LEU A 723 6.93 7.83 -5.99
N TYR A 724 8.12 7.22 -5.88
CA TYR A 724 8.84 7.12 -4.61
C TYR A 724 9.26 8.50 -4.09
N SER A 725 9.76 9.39 -4.95
CA SER A 725 10.18 10.73 -4.54
C SER A 725 9.02 11.54 -3.96
N HIS A 726 7.82 11.43 -4.55
CA HIS A 726 6.64 12.19 -4.11
C HIS A 726 5.92 11.55 -2.90
N LEU A 727 5.93 10.22 -2.74
CA LEU A 727 5.23 9.53 -1.65
C LEU A 727 6.08 9.12 -0.47
N VAL A 728 7.31 8.69 -0.71
CA VAL A 728 8.12 8.04 0.32
C VAL A 728 9.27 8.95 0.72
N ALA A 729 10.03 9.47 -0.25
CA ALA A 729 11.17 10.32 0.04
C ALA A 729 10.76 11.62 0.73
N LYS A 730 9.70 12.29 0.26
CA LYS A 730 9.25 13.56 0.83
C LYS A 730 8.61 13.41 2.22
N TYR A 731 7.93 12.30 2.48
CA TYR A 731 7.19 12.09 3.74
C TYR A 731 8.02 11.42 4.82
N PHE A 732 8.83 10.42 4.44
CA PHE A 732 9.68 9.68 5.39
C PHE A 732 11.13 10.15 5.36
N ASN A 733 11.45 11.21 4.61
CA ASN A 733 12.82 11.75 4.47
C ASN A 733 13.84 10.67 4.07
N THR A 734 13.42 9.74 3.20
CA THR A 734 14.30 8.66 2.72
C THR A 734 14.90 9.00 1.36
N VAL A 735 16.06 8.43 1.08
CA VAL A 735 16.73 8.59 -0.23
C VAL A 735 16.28 7.48 -1.16
N TRP A 736 15.96 7.83 -2.40
CA TRP A 736 15.66 6.83 -3.42
C TRP A 736 16.92 6.04 -3.78
N ARG A 737 16.86 4.73 -3.59
CA ARG A 737 17.87 3.78 -4.06
C ARG A 737 17.28 2.95 -5.19
N LEU A 738 18.10 2.62 -6.19
CA LEU A 738 17.67 1.77 -7.29
C LEU A 738 17.29 0.38 -6.72
N PRO A 739 16.05 -0.11 -6.92
CA PRO A 739 15.58 -1.36 -6.31
C PRO A 739 16.09 -2.58 -7.10
N VAL A 740 17.39 -2.88 -6.99
CA VAL A 740 18.06 -3.95 -7.76
C VAL A 740 17.48 -5.32 -7.45
N GLU A 741 17.21 -5.62 -6.18
CA GLU A 741 16.62 -6.90 -5.76
C GLU A 741 15.25 -7.13 -6.41
N MET A 742 14.43 -6.08 -6.47
CA MET A 742 13.13 -6.11 -7.12
C MET A 742 13.27 -6.31 -8.62
N ILE A 743 14.19 -5.61 -9.29
CA ILE A 743 14.44 -5.76 -10.73
C ILE A 743 14.81 -7.21 -11.05
N ILE A 744 15.72 -7.81 -10.27
CA ILE A 744 16.14 -9.20 -10.46
C ILE A 744 14.95 -10.16 -10.26
N THR A 745 14.15 -9.93 -9.22
CA THR A 745 12.96 -10.74 -8.91
C THR A 745 11.92 -10.67 -10.03
N ILE A 746 11.63 -9.48 -10.56
CA ILE A 746 10.69 -9.28 -11.67
C ILE A 746 11.19 -9.96 -12.94
N ILE A 747 12.47 -9.82 -13.27
CA ILE A 747 13.06 -10.50 -14.44
C ILE A 747 12.92 -12.02 -14.27
N GLY A 748 13.23 -12.54 -13.08
CA GLY A 748 13.08 -13.95 -12.73
C GLY A 748 11.65 -14.45 -12.91
N ILE A 749 10.67 -13.74 -12.34
CA ILE A 749 9.23 -14.06 -12.46
C ILE A 749 8.78 -13.97 -13.93
N THR A 750 9.21 -12.95 -14.67
CA THR A 750 8.80 -12.77 -16.08
C THR A 750 9.34 -13.90 -16.97
N ILE A 751 10.59 -14.31 -16.77
CA ILE A 751 11.20 -15.44 -17.49
C ILE A 751 10.51 -16.74 -17.09
N PHE A 752 10.30 -16.97 -15.78
CA PHE A 752 9.63 -18.15 -15.27
C PHE A 752 8.21 -18.28 -15.84
N THR A 753 7.42 -17.22 -15.77
CA THR A 753 6.06 -17.18 -16.31
C THR A 753 6.03 -17.37 -17.82
N ALA A 754 6.99 -16.81 -18.58
CA ALA A 754 7.11 -17.06 -20.02
C ALA A 754 7.37 -18.54 -20.35
N ILE A 755 8.26 -19.20 -19.59
CA ILE A 755 8.56 -20.62 -19.77
C ILE A 755 7.34 -21.48 -19.41
N VAL A 756 6.76 -21.28 -18.22
CA VAL A 756 5.60 -22.06 -17.75
C VAL A 756 4.41 -21.90 -18.71
N SER A 757 4.15 -20.68 -19.15
CA SER A 757 3.05 -20.38 -20.08
C SER A 757 3.22 -21.04 -21.45
N SER A 758 4.46 -21.29 -21.87
CA SER A 758 4.74 -22.00 -23.12
C SER A 758 4.41 -23.49 -23.06
N LEU A 759 4.27 -24.10 -21.86
CA LEU A 759 4.04 -25.54 -21.70
C LEU A 759 2.67 -26.00 -22.21
N MET A 760 1.61 -25.22 -21.96
CA MET A 760 0.24 -25.57 -22.38
C MET A 760 0.07 -25.57 -23.91
N PRO A 761 0.58 -24.58 -24.67
CA PRO A 761 0.65 -24.65 -26.14
C PRO A 761 1.45 -25.84 -26.67
N LEU A 762 2.56 -26.21 -26.01
CA LEU A 762 3.46 -27.27 -26.46
C LEU A 762 2.81 -28.66 -26.48
N GLN A 763 1.80 -28.90 -25.65
CA GLN A 763 1.02 -30.14 -25.70
C GLN A 763 0.26 -30.26 -27.02
N LYS A 764 -0.34 -29.17 -27.51
CA LYS A 764 -1.06 -29.15 -28.80
C LYS A 764 -0.14 -29.39 -30.00
N VAL A 765 1.13 -28.99 -29.90
CA VAL A 765 2.14 -29.26 -30.95
C VAL A 765 2.42 -30.76 -31.08
N LYS A 766 2.28 -31.54 -30.01
CA LYS A 766 2.45 -33.01 -30.07
C LYS A 766 1.30 -33.73 -30.76
N GLU A 767 0.12 -33.13 -30.77
CA GLU A 767 -1.09 -33.69 -31.39
C GLU A 767 -1.16 -33.42 -32.90
N ILE A 768 -0.13 -32.78 -33.47
CA ILE A 768 -0.10 -32.43 -34.89
C ILE A 768 0.05 -33.69 -35.75
N ASN A 769 -0.96 -33.96 -36.58
CA ASN A 769 -0.84 -34.89 -37.70
C ASN A 769 -0.13 -34.19 -38.87
N ILE A 770 1.14 -34.54 -39.10
CA ILE A 770 2.01 -33.95 -40.13
C ILE A 770 1.36 -34.04 -41.53
N ILE A 771 0.65 -35.14 -41.80
CA ILE A 771 0.00 -35.40 -43.09
C ILE A 771 -1.15 -34.42 -43.35
N GLU A 772 -1.89 -34.04 -42.32
CA GLU A 772 -3.05 -33.14 -42.43
C GLU A 772 -2.62 -31.69 -42.67
N ILE A 773 -1.49 -31.26 -42.09
CA ILE A 773 -0.91 -29.93 -42.33
C ILE A 773 -0.36 -29.82 -43.75
N ILE A 774 0.33 -30.86 -44.25
CA ILE A 774 0.88 -30.87 -45.61
C ILE A 774 -0.24 -30.85 -46.65
N ARG A 775 -1.39 -31.48 -46.38
CA ARG A 775 -2.55 -31.51 -47.30
C ARG A 775 -3.28 -30.16 -47.41
N GLN A 776 -3.03 -29.21 -46.49
CA GLN A 776 -3.58 -27.86 -46.51
C GLN A 776 -2.66 -26.83 -47.20
N VAL A 777 -1.44 -27.24 -47.57
CA VAL A 777 -0.52 -26.51 -48.45
C VAL A 777 -0.78 -26.99 -49.87
#